data_AF-A0A4Q3VHC7-F1
#
_entry.id   AF-A0A4Q3VHC7-F1
#
_cell.length_a   1.000
_cell.length_b   1.000
_cell.length_c   1.000
_cell.angle_alpha   90.00
_cell.angle_beta   90.00
_cell.angle_gamma   90.00
#
_symmetry.space_group_name_H-M   'P 1'
#
loop_
_entity.id
_entity.type
_entity.pdbx_description
1 polymer ?
#
loop_
_entity_poly.entity_id
_entity_poly.type
_entity_poly.pdbx_seq_one_letter_code
_entity_poly.pdbx_strand_id
1 'polypeptide(L)'
;MKIPLGAWVLGAVIALSMVLGGQYATENGLLLDSAFLAALSGSSDTPLLTHAFLAFPVLLLLGSALVRRQVVQVPTPSVSVAVLFLAALLCASVAYSLHRGVSLALLPEWLTYLAAIYAAVATVGRRAGPKLIVAGGFLGGTIVALRGVAEYGEMKSIDPNWRIFGGWLNPNATAIALAVGFLCGLTIILIEKRAISLIAIICTALIGLALLLTQSKGGILVTAMGSVMVLVMTALWSDTKLRSLGSLAAAIVLAGLLGVAATPRAAPTANGQGSGGFNRLQNASDSSQQSTEFRKNLYVGALEMLRANPVGYGLGAYRFESARSGLTTQTVLTHNAFLQLGTEASVLAPLVLLTLGGWWLWLVLRGTRSQPVETRLLKGGIVAAVTTIAAHSFIDSDLYYFGIGLPFFLLIGTGLLLASDAVTPEYTPRGPRLAGATSLAVIVLLALLAGLAESQRAYARAAIRSGQGEAGVALAKSAEALWPMDGEAPFLQSRVLSNPSERLALLQSAVAKSPSTRNIRALADVQIEMNDTVGAMASLDRALTHDPNNLPALAMLLEISQKAGNRESSEQAARRLVEVEDTPYFKVRSLDQLVPTETYRARIYLASLTNDPAQAISLLKPAVAGFASYADLTIPEVKKMDAASSGSAFAGETLKEAQANMELATQAAKRLAGLQRSVGDPAGAEATDVLAARLESAAK
;
A
#
# COMPACT_ATOMS: atom_id res chain seq x y z
N MET A 1 -15.11 -31.45 -25.80
CA MET A 1 -15.92 -30.22 -25.69
C MET A 1 -15.03 -29.02 -25.95
N LYS A 2 -15.50 -28.02 -26.70
CA LYS A 2 -14.73 -26.77 -26.91
C LYS A 2 -14.83 -25.92 -25.64
N ILE A 3 -13.68 -25.56 -25.08
CA ILE A 3 -13.60 -24.63 -23.94
C ILE A 3 -13.84 -23.21 -24.49
N PRO A 4 -14.69 -22.37 -23.85
CA PRO A 4 -14.88 -21.00 -24.29
C PRO A 4 -13.59 -20.18 -24.25
N LEU A 5 -13.35 -19.33 -25.25
CA LEU A 5 -12.20 -18.42 -25.30
C LEU A 5 -12.11 -17.53 -24.04
N GLY A 6 -13.26 -17.08 -23.53
CA GLY A 6 -13.32 -16.27 -22.32
C GLY A 6 -12.73 -16.95 -21.09
N ALA A 7 -12.88 -18.28 -20.96
CA ALA A 7 -12.28 -19.03 -19.87
C ALA A 7 -10.74 -19.06 -19.94
N TRP A 8 -10.18 -19.23 -21.13
CA TRP A 8 -8.73 -19.19 -21.33
C TRP A 8 -8.14 -17.81 -21.03
N VAL A 9 -8.76 -16.77 -21.58
CA VAL A 9 -8.30 -15.40 -21.40
C VAL A 9 -8.43 -14.98 -19.93
N LEU A 10 -9.57 -15.20 -19.28
CA LEU A 10 -9.73 -14.83 -17.86
C LEU A 10 -8.87 -15.70 -16.92
N GLY A 11 -8.61 -16.96 -17.28
CA GLY A 11 -7.65 -17.82 -16.58
C GLY A 11 -6.19 -17.33 -16.71
N ALA A 12 -5.81 -16.78 -17.86
CA ALA A 12 -4.52 -16.14 -18.03
C ALA A 12 -4.44 -14.80 -17.28
N VAL A 13 -5.51 -14.00 -17.31
CA VAL A 13 -5.58 -12.72 -16.61
C VAL A 13 -5.44 -12.89 -15.10
N ILE A 14 -6.15 -13.85 -14.49
CA ILE A 14 -6.01 -14.09 -13.05
C ILE A 14 -4.57 -14.48 -12.69
N ALA A 15 -3.92 -15.34 -13.50
CA ALA A 15 -2.52 -15.73 -13.29
C ALA A 15 -1.58 -14.51 -13.39
N LEU A 16 -1.70 -13.73 -14.47
CA LEU A 16 -0.86 -12.55 -14.70
C LEU A 16 -1.10 -11.45 -13.66
N SER A 17 -2.35 -11.25 -13.22
CA SER A 17 -2.67 -10.26 -12.20
C SER A 17 -1.99 -10.55 -10.86
N MET A 18 -1.90 -11.82 -10.46
CA MET A 18 -1.18 -12.22 -9.26
C MET A 18 0.34 -12.05 -9.39
N VAL A 19 0.87 -12.09 -10.61
CA VAL A 19 2.32 -11.96 -10.87
C VAL A 19 2.75 -10.50 -11.03
N LEU A 20 1.89 -9.65 -11.58
CA LEU A 20 2.23 -8.28 -12.01
C LEU A 20 1.46 -7.18 -11.26
N GLY A 21 0.31 -7.48 -10.68
CA GLY A 21 -0.59 -6.49 -10.05
C GLY A 21 -0.29 -6.19 -8.58
N GLY A 22 0.93 -6.49 -8.12
CA GLY A 22 1.32 -6.36 -6.72
C GLY A 22 1.80 -4.97 -6.29
N GLN A 23 1.79 -4.03 -7.24
CA GLN A 23 2.24 -2.65 -7.07
C GLN A 23 1.02 -1.72 -7.04
N TYR A 24 1.18 -0.52 -6.46
CA TYR A 24 0.19 0.55 -6.56
C TYR A 24 0.89 1.88 -6.82
N ALA A 25 0.15 2.82 -7.40
CA ALA A 25 0.68 4.12 -7.80
C ALA A 25 1.21 4.94 -6.61
N THR A 26 2.49 5.27 -6.63
CA THR A 26 3.12 6.21 -5.69
C THR A 26 3.68 7.43 -6.42
N GLU A 27 3.96 8.49 -5.67
CA GLU A 27 4.52 9.72 -6.22
C GLU A 27 6.05 9.66 -6.40
N ASN A 28 6.66 8.48 -6.24
CA ASN A 28 8.11 8.31 -6.17
C ASN A 28 8.71 7.48 -7.33
N GLY A 29 7.89 6.94 -8.24
CA GLY A 29 8.36 6.11 -9.35
C GLY A 29 9.37 6.86 -10.25
N LEU A 30 10.45 6.18 -10.63
CA LEU A 30 11.56 6.69 -11.44
C LEU A 30 11.81 5.75 -12.60
N LEU A 31 11.44 6.15 -13.81
CA LEU A 31 11.52 5.27 -14.96
C LEU A 31 12.74 5.60 -15.83
N LEU A 32 13.64 4.62 -15.96
CA LEU A 32 14.87 4.73 -16.75
C LEU A 32 14.75 4.08 -18.14
N ASP A 33 13.92 3.04 -18.27
CA ASP A 33 13.78 2.23 -19.49
C ASP A 33 12.47 2.53 -20.25
N SER A 34 11.96 1.59 -21.05
CA SER A 34 10.66 1.72 -21.72
C SER A 34 9.51 1.49 -20.73
N ALA A 35 8.58 2.45 -20.64
CA ALA A 35 7.38 2.34 -19.80
C ALA A 35 6.52 1.12 -20.15
N PHE A 36 6.48 0.75 -21.43
CA PHE A 36 5.76 -0.43 -21.90
C PHE A 36 6.39 -1.72 -21.39
N LEU A 37 7.73 -1.84 -21.49
CA LEU A 37 8.44 -3.02 -20.98
C LEU A 37 8.37 -3.10 -19.45
N ALA A 38 8.50 -1.96 -18.77
CA ALA A 38 8.34 -1.86 -17.32
C ALA A 38 6.94 -2.30 -16.88
N ALA A 39 5.89 -1.90 -17.60
CA ALA A 39 4.53 -2.32 -17.29
C ALA A 39 4.29 -3.82 -17.57
N LEU A 40 4.89 -4.38 -18.62
CA LEU A 40 4.79 -5.82 -18.90
C LEU A 40 5.57 -6.69 -17.90
N SER A 41 6.59 -6.13 -17.24
CA SER A 41 7.33 -6.83 -16.18
C SER A 41 6.74 -6.64 -14.78
N GLY A 42 5.76 -5.74 -14.62
CA GLY A 42 5.13 -5.43 -13.34
C GLY A 42 6.00 -4.53 -12.45
N SER A 43 6.72 -3.57 -13.07
CA SER A 43 7.55 -2.60 -12.36
C SER A 43 6.72 -1.74 -11.38
N SER A 44 7.34 -1.37 -10.26
CA SER A 44 6.79 -0.40 -9.31
C SER A 44 6.68 1.03 -9.86
N ASP A 45 7.29 1.32 -11.01
CA ASP A 45 7.30 2.66 -11.60
C ASP A 45 6.07 2.96 -12.48
N THR A 46 5.39 1.93 -13.00
CA THR A 46 4.19 2.05 -13.86
C THR A 46 3.04 1.11 -13.48
N PRO A 47 2.62 1.09 -12.20
CA PRO A 47 1.55 0.22 -11.75
C PRO A 47 0.22 0.47 -12.48
N LEU A 48 -0.19 1.73 -12.71
CA LEU A 48 -1.47 2.02 -13.39
C LEU A 48 -1.48 1.52 -14.84
N LEU A 49 -0.35 1.64 -15.54
CA LEU A 49 -0.23 1.13 -16.91
C LEU A 49 -0.26 -0.41 -16.93
N THR A 50 0.41 -1.05 -15.97
CA THR A 50 0.35 -2.50 -15.75
C THR A 50 -1.10 -2.95 -15.52
N HIS A 51 -1.82 -2.25 -14.66
CA HIS A 51 -3.22 -2.55 -14.34
C HIS A 51 -4.14 -2.33 -15.54
N ALA A 52 -3.90 -1.30 -16.35
CA ALA A 52 -4.63 -1.08 -17.60
C ALA A 52 -4.47 -2.24 -18.59
N PHE A 53 -3.26 -2.79 -18.73
CA PHE A 53 -3.01 -3.97 -19.57
C PHE A 53 -3.70 -5.23 -19.05
N LEU A 54 -3.77 -5.41 -17.74
CA LEU A 54 -4.49 -6.53 -17.12
C LEU A 54 -6.02 -6.36 -17.20
N ALA A 55 -6.51 -5.12 -17.11
CA ALA A 55 -7.93 -4.78 -17.21
C ALA A 55 -8.48 -4.93 -18.64
N PHE A 56 -7.69 -4.54 -19.64
CA PHE A 56 -8.08 -4.55 -21.06
C PHE A 56 -8.74 -5.86 -21.53
N PRO A 57 -8.14 -7.06 -21.34
CA PRO A 57 -8.76 -8.31 -21.78
C PRO A 57 -10.10 -8.62 -21.08
N VAL A 58 -10.27 -8.24 -19.80
CA VAL A 58 -11.53 -8.43 -19.07
C VAL A 58 -12.64 -7.58 -19.68
N LEU A 59 -12.35 -6.28 -19.87
CA LEU A 59 -13.29 -5.31 -20.42
C LEU A 59 -13.63 -5.60 -21.88
N LEU A 60 -12.62 -5.99 -22.69
CA LEU A 60 -12.80 -6.37 -24.09
C LEU A 60 -13.69 -7.61 -24.24
N LEU A 61 -13.50 -8.64 -23.41
CA LEU A 61 -14.33 -9.85 -23.44
C LEU A 61 -15.79 -9.54 -23.12
N LEU A 62 -16.05 -8.76 -22.07
CA LEU A 62 -17.40 -8.39 -21.68
C LEU A 62 -18.04 -7.49 -22.74
N GLY A 63 -17.33 -6.47 -23.22
CA GLY A 63 -17.80 -5.60 -24.30
C GLY A 63 -18.13 -6.37 -25.57
N SER A 64 -17.27 -7.31 -25.97
CA SER A 64 -17.51 -8.18 -27.12
C SER A 64 -18.75 -9.05 -26.94
N ALA A 65 -18.96 -9.60 -25.73
CA ALA A 65 -20.14 -10.39 -25.40
C ALA A 65 -21.42 -9.54 -25.51
N LEU A 66 -21.42 -8.31 -24.98
CA LEU A 66 -22.53 -7.38 -25.08
C LEU A 66 -22.85 -7.00 -26.54
N VAL A 67 -21.84 -6.72 -27.36
CA VAL A 67 -22.06 -6.36 -28.77
C VAL A 67 -22.61 -7.54 -29.56
N ARG A 68 -22.01 -8.73 -29.43
CA ARG A 68 -22.28 -9.88 -30.30
C ARG A 68 -23.50 -10.70 -29.91
N ARG A 69 -23.91 -10.70 -28.64
CA ARG A 69 -24.97 -11.59 -28.14
C ARG A 69 -26.21 -10.80 -27.74
N GLN A 70 -27.38 -11.23 -28.22
CA GLN A 70 -28.67 -10.67 -27.80
C GLN A 70 -29.08 -11.19 -26.42
N VAL A 71 -28.68 -12.42 -26.09
CA VAL A 71 -28.89 -13.04 -24.78
C VAL A 71 -27.54 -13.19 -24.09
N VAL A 72 -27.39 -12.53 -22.95
CA VAL A 72 -26.15 -12.54 -22.16
C VAL A 72 -26.48 -13.12 -20.78
N GLN A 73 -25.62 -14.00 -20.29
CA GLN A 73 -25.72 -14.46 -18.91
C GLN A 73 -25.28 -13.33 -17.99
N VAL A 74 -26.14 -12.96 -17.05
CA VAL A 74 -25.87 -11.94 -16.04
C VAL A 74 -26.15 -12.49 -14.64
N PRO A 75 -25.53 -11.94 -13.58
CA PRO A 75 -25.94 -12.21 -12.21
C PRO A 75 -27.42 -11.87 -12.00
N THR A 76 -28.06 -12.53 -11.03
CA THR A 76 -29.45 -12.18 -10.63
C THR A 76 -29.65 -10.67 -10.44
N PRO A 77 -30.88 -10.15 -10.62
CA PRO A 77 -31.17 -8.73 -10.45
C PRO A 77 -30.71 -8.16 -9.10
N SER A 78 -30.86 -8.91 -7.99
CA SER A 78 -30.42 -8.44 -6.66
C SER A 78 -28.90 -8.23 -6.58
N VAL A 79 -28.11 -9.16 -7.12
CA VAL A 79 -26.66 -9.00 -7.22
C VAL A 79 -26.31 -7.84 -8.14
N SER A 80 -26.98 -7.74 -9.29
CA SER A 80 -26.70 -6.67 -10.25
C SER A 80 -27.01 -5.28 -9.70
N VAL A 81 -28.11 -5.12 -8.97
CA VAL A 81 -28.45 -3.85 -8.29
C VAL A 81 -27.38 -3.48 -7.27
N ALA A 82 -26.92 -4.42 -6.44
CA ALA A 82 -25.87 -4.15 -5.46
C ALA A 82 -24.54 -3.75 -6.13
N VAL A 83 -24.14 -4.43 -7.20
CA VAL A 83 -22.91 -4.11 -7.94
C VAL A 83 -23.01 -2.74 -8.62
N LEU A 84 -24.14 -2.43 -9.26
CA LEU A 84 -24.36 -1.13 -9.90
C LEU A 84 -24.46 0.00 -8.87
N PHE A 85 -25.05 -0.25 -7.71
CA PHE A 85 -25.10 0.72 -6.62
C PHE A 85 -23.70 1.00 -6.07
N LEU A 86 -22.87 -0.02 -5.86
CA LEU A 86 -21.47 0.17 -5.50
C LEU A 86 -20.70 0.96 -6.56
N ALA A 87 -20.88 0.65 -7.86
CA ALA A 87 -20.28 1.40 -8.95
C ALA A 87 -20.70 2.89 -8.92
N ALA A 88 -21.98 3.17 -8.65
CA ALA A 88 -22.49 4.53 -8.55
C ALA A 88 -21.87 5.30 -7.38
N LEU A 89 -21.71 4.67 -6.21
CA LEU A 89 -21.03 5.27 -5.06
C LEU A 89 -19.56 5.60 -5.38
N LEU A 90 -18.85 4.69 -6.04
CA LEU A 90 -17.47 4.90 -6.46
C LEU A 90 -17.34 6.04 -7.48
N CYS A 91 -18.22 6.09 -8.49
CA CYS A 91 -18.26 7.20 -9.45
C CYS A 91 -18.59 8.54 -8.77
N ALA A 92 -19.56 8.56 -7.86
CA ALA A 92 -19.90 9.75 -7.08
C ALA A 92 -18.72 10.26 -6.26
N SER A 93 -17.86 9.35 -5.77
CA SER A 93 -16.66 9.71 -5.01
C SER A 93 -15.67 10.58 -5.75
N VAL A 94 -15.61 10.46 -7.07
CA VAL A 94 -14.73 11.32 -7.88
C VAL A 94 -15.23 12.77 -7.91
N ALA A 95 -16.55 12.99 -7.85
CA ALA A 95 -17.14 14.33 -7.99
C ALA A 95 -16.84 15.24 -6.80
N TYR A 96 -16.91 14.70 -5.58
CA TYR A 96 -16.66 15.44 -4.34
C TYR A 96 -15.20 15.35 -3.84
N SER A 97 -14.36 14.53 -4.48
CA SER A 97 -12.93 14.43 -4.14
C SER A 97 -12.20 15.76 -4.30
N LEU A 98 -11.35 16.10 -3.32
CA LEU A 98 -10.37 17.19 -3.44
C LEU A 98 -9.16 16.77 -4.29
N HIS A 99 -8.97 15.47 -4.52
CA HIS A 99 -7.88 14.87 -5.29
C HIS A 99 -8.43 14.19 -6.54
N ARG A 100 -9.24 14.91 -7.32
CA ARG A 100 -10.01 14.36 -8.46
C ARG A 100 -9.14 13.59 -9.46
N GLY A 101 -7.94 14.08 -9.76
CA GLY A 101 -7.01 13.38 -10.65
C GLY A 101 -6.64 11.98 -10.15
N VAL A 102 -6.43 11.82 -8.84
CA VAL A 102 -6.10 10.52 -8.24
C VAL A 102 -7.34 9.62 -8.16
N SER A 103 -8.48 10.16 -7.75
CA SER A 103 -9.74 9.40 -7.67
C SER A 103 -10.20 8.90 -9.03
N LEU A 104 -10.08 9.73 -10.07
CA LEU A 104 -10.40 9.32 -11.44
C LEU A 104 -9.41 8.29 -11.99
N ALA A 105 -8.15 8.29 -11.54
CA ALA A 105 -7.15 7.32 -12.00
C ALA A 105 -7.37 5.92 -11.38
N LEU A 106 -7.88 5.85 -10.14
CA LEU A 106 -8.19 4.58 -9.47
C LEU A 106 -9.60 4.04 -9.79
N LEU A 107 -10.52 4.90 -10.22
CA LEU A 107 -11.89 4.49 -10.55
C LEU A 107 -11.93 3.35 -11.60
N PRO A 108 -11.14 3.38 -12.70
CA PRO A 108 -11.09 2.30 -13.66
C PRO A 108 -10.70 0.93 -13.08
N GLU A 109 -9.86 0.89 -12.04
CA GLU A 109 -9.48 -0.37 -11.40
C GLU A 109 -10.69 -1.02 -10.71
N TRP A 110 -11.39 -0.26 -9.89
CA TRP A 110 -12.59 -0.75 -9.21
C TRP A 110 -13.72 -1.08 -10.18
N LEU A 111 -13.94 -0.26 -11.22
CA LEU A 111 -14.94 -0.58 -12.25
C LEU A 111 -14.55 -1.85 -13.04
N THR A 112 -13.26 -2.11 -13.23
CA THR A 112 -12.77 -3.37 -13.80
C THR A 112 -13.07 -4.55 -12.90
N TYR A 113 -12.89 -4.41 -11.58
CA TYR A 113 -13.25 -5.47 -10.63
C TYR A 113 -14.75 -5.81 -10.72
N LEU A 114 -15.62 -4.81 -10.74
CA LEU A 114 -17.06 -5.03 -10.87
C LEU A 114 -17.42 -5.64 -12.23
N ALA A 115 -16.79 -5.18 -13.32
CA ALA A 115 -16.94 -5.77 -14.64
C ALA A 115 -16.45 -7.23 -14.70
N ALA A 116 -15.45 -7.59 -13.90
CA ALA A 116 -14.89 -8.94 -13.86
C ALA A 116 -15.92 -9.98 -13.38
N ILE A 117 -16.83 -9.61 -12.46
CA ILE A 117 -17.97 -10.46 -12.07
C ILE A 117 -18.80 -10.81 -13.31
N TYR A 118 -19.20 -9.80 -14.09
CA TYR A 118 -20.01 -9.97 -15.28
C TYR A 118 -19.25 -10.71 -16.40
N ALA A 119 -17.96 -10.41 -16.59
CA ALA A 119 -17.13 -11.08 -17.58
C ALA A 119 -17.04 -12.59 -17.30
N ALA A 120 -16.85 -12.97 -16.03
CA ALA A 120 -16.83 -14.36 -15.62
C ALA A 120 -18.17 -15.05 -15.94
N VAL A 121 -19.29 -14.45 -15.50
CA VAL A 121 -20.64 -15.01 -15.73
C VAL A 121 -20.98 -15.11 -17.22
N ALA A 122 -20.65 -14.09 -18.01
CA ALA A 122 -21.04 -14.02 -19.42
C ALA A 122 -20.18 -14.88 -20.36
N THR A 123 -18.92 -15.16 -20.02
CA THR A 123 -17.94 -15.67 -21.01
C THR A 123 -17.25 -16.98 -20.65
N VAL A 124 -17.23 -17.38 -19.38
CA VAL A 124 -16.45 -18.55 -18.90
C VAL A 124 -17.16 -19.88 -19.20
N GLY A 125 -18.49 -19.91 -19.10
CA GLY A 125 -19.32 -21.11 -19.29
C GLY A 125 -19.19 -22.12 -18.14
N ARG A 126 -20.26 -22.86 -17.82
CA ARG A 126 -20.38 -23.60 -16.53
C ARG A 126 -19.53 -24.86 -16.34
N ARG A 127 -18.97 -25.46 -17.41
CA ARG A 127 -18.29 -26.77 -17.35
C ARG A 127 -16.79 -26.64 -17.04
N ALA A 128 -15.97 -26.50 -18.08
CA ALA A 128 -14.52 -26.44 -17.95
C ALA A 128 -14.00 -25.06 -17.53
N GLY A 129 -14.82 -24.01 -17.69
CA GLY A 129 -14.38 -22.63 -17.48
C GLY A 129 -13.97 -22.31 -16.04
N PRO A 130 -14.78 -22.61 -15.02
CA PRO A 130 -14.45 -22.34 -13.62
C PRO A 130 -13.16 -23.04 -13.17
N LYS A 131 -12.87 -24.23 -13.70
CA LYS A 131 -11.61 -24.92 -13.46
C LYS A 131 -10.41 -24.15 -13.99
N LEU A 132 -10.53 -23.53 -15.17
CA LEU A 132 -9.45 -22.72 -15.74
C LEU A 132 -9.20 -21.43 -14.95
N ILE A 133 -10.24 -20.81 -14.39
CA ILE A 133 -10.05 -19.67 -13.48
C ILE A 133 -9.26 -20.09 -12.24
N VAL A 134 -9.65 -21.19 -11.59
CA VAL A 134 -8.93 -21.72 -10.42
C VAL A 134 -7.51 -22.16 -10.78
N ALA A 135 -7.32 -22.82 -11.93
CA ALA A 135 -6.00 -23.20 -12.42
C ALA A 135 -5.11 -21.98 -12.70
N GLY A 136 -5.69 -20.89 -13.20
CA GLY A 136 -5.00 -19.61 -13.38
C GLY A 136 -4.51 -19.02 -12.06
N GLY A 137 -5.37 -18.99 -11.03
CA GLY A 137 -4.98 -18.52 -9.70
C GLY A 137 -3.86 -19.39 -9.08
N PHE A 138 -3.95 -20.71 -9.24
CA PHE A 138 -2.92 -21.65 -8.82
C PHE A 138 -1.59 -21.44 -9.57
N LEU A 139 -1.62 -21.24 -10.89
CA LEU A 139 -0.44 -20.97 -11.70
C LEU A 139 0.21 -19.64 -11.31
N GLY A 140 -0.58 -18.58 -11.15
CA GLY A 140 -0.10 -17.27 -10.69
C GLY A 140 0.61 -17.37 -9.34
N GLY A 141 -0.03 -18.02 -8.36
CA GLY A 141 0.58 -18.25 -7.05
C GLY A 141 1.87 -19.08 -7.11
N THR A 142 1.94 -20.09 -8.00
CA THR A 142 3.16 -20.88 -8.20
C THR A 142 4.31 -20.01 -8.73
N ILE A 143 4.04 -19.12 -9.69
CA ILE A 143 5.06 -18.19 -10.24
C ILE A 143 5.53 -17.21 -9.17
N VAL A 144 4.61 -16.64 -8.38
CA VAL A 144 4.97 -15.76 -7.25
C VAL A 144 5.82 -16.51 -6.22
N ALA A 145 5.48 -17.76 -5.91
CA ALA A 145 6.24 -18.60 -4.99
C ALA A 145 7.66 -18.86 -5.51
N LEU A 146 7.82 -19.19 -6.79
CA LEU A 146 9.14 -19.37 -7.41
C LEU A 146 9.99 -18.10 -7.34
N ARG A 147 9.41 -16.93 -7.66
CA ARG A 147 10.09 -15.64 -7.54
C ARG A 147 10.53 -15.37 -6.10
N GLY A 148 9.62 -15.60 -5.14
CA GLY A 148 9.89 -15.39 -3.72
C GLY A 148 10.96 -16.33 -3.15
N VAL A 149 10.95 -17.61 -3.52
CA VAL A 149 12.00 -18.55 -3.09
C VAL A 149 13.36 -18.20 -3.70
N ALA A 150 13.39 -17.76 -4.96
CA ALA A 150 14.62 -17.29 -5.60
C ALA A 150 15.18 -16.04 -4.87
N GLU A 151 14.32 -15.05 -4.61
CA GLU A 151 14.65 -13.85 -3.85
C GLU A 151 15.22 -14.18 -2.46
N TYR A 152 14.60 -15.11 -1.72
CA TYR A 152 15.14 -15.58 -0.45
C TYR A 152 16.52 -16.20 -0.59
N GLY A 153 16.74 -16.98 -1.65
CA GLY A 153 18.02 -17.61 -1.95
C GLY A 153 19.15 -16.60 -2.10
N GLU A 154 18.87 -15.47 -2.74
CA GLU A 154 19.79 -14.34 -2.93
C GLU A 154 20.04 -13.58 -1.62
N MET A 155 18.96 -13.26 -0.90
CA MET A 155 19.01 -12.35 0.25
C MET A 155 19.42 -12.98 1.58
N LYS A 156 19.18 -14.29 1.78
CA LYS A 156 19.45 -14.98 3.07
C LYS A 156 20.90 -14.89 3.55
N SER A 157 21.84 -14.67 2.64
CA SER A 157 23.27 -14.50 2.96
C SER A 157 23.59 -13.13 3.53
N ILE A 158 22.79 -12.12 3.18
CA ILE A 158 22.89 -10.72 3.61
C ILE A 158 22.04 -10.51 4.86
N ASP A 159 20.78 -10.95 4.82
CA ASP A 159 19.84 -10.93 5.94
C ASP A 159 19.17 -12.30 6.08
N PRO A 160 19.59 -13.13 7.04
CA PRO A 160 18.96 -14.42 7.30
C PRO A 160 17.49 -14.34 7.71
N ASN A 161 17.00 -13.17 8.12
CA ASN A 161 15.60 -12.92 8.46
C ASN A 161 14.80 -12.29 7.31
N TRP A 162 15.38 -12.23 6.11
CA TRP A 162 14.75 -11.62 4.95
C TRP A 162 13.32 -12.13 4.75
N ARG A 163 12.38 -11.20 4.65
CA ARG A 163 10.99 -11.47 4.32
C ARG A 163 10.83 -11.33 2.82
N ILE A 164 10.32 -12.36 2.16
CA ILE A 164 10.19 -12.33 0.71
C ILE A 164 9.06 -11.40 0.25
N PHE A 165 9.28 -10.72 -0.87
CA PHE A 165 8.31 -9.85 -1.52
C PHE A 165 7.71 -10.51 -2.78
N GLY A 166 8.42 -11.40 -3.45
CA GLY A 166 7.92 -12.12 -4.63
C GLY A 166 7.54 -11.19 -5.80
N GLY A 167 8.14 -10.00 -5.87
CA GLY A 167 7.82 -8.93 -6.83
C GLY A 167 6.66 -8.00 -6.43
N TRP A 168 6.13 -8.13 -5.21
CA TRP A 168 5.10 -7.25 -4.67
C TRP A 168 5.70 -6.13 -3.82
N LEU A 169 4.91 -5.09 -3.54
CA LEU A 169 5.40 -3.96 -2.75
C LEU A 169 5.70 -4.31 -1.29
N ASN A 170 4.97 -5.28 -0.71
CA ASN A 170 5.19 -5.70 0.67
C ASN A 170 4.85 -7.18 0.88
N PRO A 171 5.48 -7.83 1.88
CA PRO A 171 5.31 -9.26 2.15
C PRO A 171 3.88 -9.67 2.55
N ASN A 172 3.05 -8.77 3.11
CA ASN A 172 1.68 -9.14 3.50
C ASN A 172 0.80 -9.30 2.26
N ALA A 173 0.91 -8.40 1.29
CA ALA A 173 0.20 -8.51 0.02
C ALA A 173 0.65 -9.77 -0.76
N THR A 174 1.96 -10.06 -0.78
CA THR A 174 2.51 -11.31 -1.33
C THR A 174 1.89 -12.53 -0.66
N ALA A 175 1.76 -12.52 0.67
CA ALA A 175 1.20 -13.63 1.43
C ALA A 175 -0.25 -13.93 1.00
N ILE A 176 -1.06 -12.91 0.71
CA ILE A 176 -2.44 -13.11 0.25
C ILE A 176 -2.51 -13.59 -1.19
N ALA A 177 -1.65 -13.10 -2.08
CA ALA A 177 -1.54 -13.69 -3.42
C ALA A 177 -1.17 -15.18 -3.33
N LEU A 178 -0.20 -15.54 -2.47
CA LEU A 178 0.16 -16.94 -2.22
C LEU A 178 -0.99 -17.73 -1.58
N ALA A 179 -1.75 -17.15 -0.65
CA ALA A 179 -2.92 -17.79 -0.04
C ALA A 179 -3.98 -18.16 -1.08
N VAL A 180 -4.27 -17.26 -2.02
CA VAL A 180 -5.20 -17.52 -3.14
C VAL A 180 -4.68 -18.65 -4.01
N GLY A 181 -3.40 -18.60 -4.39
CA GLY A 181 -2.77 -19.66 -5.18
C GLY A 181 -2.77 -21.01 -4.47
N PHE A 182 -2.54 -21.01 -3.15
CA PHE A 182 -2.53 -22.18 -2.29
C PHE A 182 -3.91 -22.85 -2.26
N LEU A 183 -4.97 -22.08 -1.99
CA LEU A 183 -6.35 -22.59 -1.91
C LEU A 183 -6.87 -23.05 -3.29
N CYS A 184 -6.49 -22.35 -4.35
CA CYS A 184 -6.74 -22.81 -5.72
C CYS A 184 -6.01 -24.14 -5.99
N GLY A 185 -4.76 -24.28 -5.56
CA GLY A 185 -3.99 -25.52 -5.68
C GLY A 185 -4.60 -26.69 -4.93
N LEU A 186 -5.02 -26.48 -3.67
CA LEU A 186 -5.78 -27.47 -2.89
C LEU A 186 -7.05 -27.92 -3.62
N THR A 187 -7.73 -26.99 -4.27
CA THR A 187 -8.93 -27.30 -5.07
C THR A 187 -8.62 -28.16 -6.28
N ILE A 188 -7.52 -27.86 -7.01
CA ILE A 188 -7.06 -28.65 -8.15
C ILE A 188 -6.69 -30.08 -7.72
N ILE A 189 -6.01 -30.25 -6.59
CA ILE A 189 -5.64 -31.56 -6.03
C ILE A 189 -6.87 -32.46 -5.85
N LEU A 190 -8.00 -31.86 -5.43
CA LEU A 190 -9.25 -32.57 -5.12
C LEU A 190 -10.07 -32.96 -6.35
N ILE A 191 -10.01 -32.17 -7.44
CA ILE A 191 -10.89 -32.35 -8.61
C ILE A 191 -10.19 -32.96 -9.83
N GLU A 192 -8.86 -32.95 -9.86
CA GLU A 192 -8.11 -33.44 -11.02
C GLU A 192 -7.57 -34.87 -10.88
N LYS A 193 -7.19 -35.45 -12.02
CA LYS A 193 -6.64 -36.81 -12.10
C LYS A 193 -5.29 -36.91 -11.38
N ARG A 194 -4.90 -38.14 -11.02
CA ARG A 194 -3.69 -38.45 -10.24
C ARG A 194 -2.42 -37.74 -10.73
N ALA A 195 -2.16 -37.70 -12.04
CA ALA A 195 -0.95 -37.06 -12.57
C ALA A 195 -0.92 -35.54 -12.33
N ILE A 196 -2.02 -34.85 -12.64
CA ILE A 196 -2.14 -33.39 -12.41
C ILE A 196 -2.16 -33.09 -10.91
N SER A 197 -2.84 -33.92 -10.13
CA SER A 197 -2.91 -33.82 -8.67
C SER A 197 -1.52 -33.92 -8.02
N LEU A 198 -0.63 -34.80 -8.50
CA LEU A 198 0.76 -34.89 -8.01
C LEU A 198 1.57 -33.61 -8.27
N ILE A 199 1.47 -33.04 -9.46
CA ILE A 199 2.10 -31.75 -9.79
C ILE A 199 1.52 -30.66 -8.89
N ALA A 200 0.21 -30.65 -8.72
CA ALA A 200 -0.47 -29.69 -7.87
C ALA A 200 -0.01 -29.78 -6.40
N ILE A 201 0.18 -30.98 -5.85
CA ILE A 201 0.74 -31.17 -4.49
C ILE A 201 2.11 -30.51 -4.36
N ILE A 202 3.02 -30.73 -5.31
CA ILE A 202 4.40 -30.19 -5.25
C ILE A 202 4.37 -28.66 -5.31
N CYS A 203 3.66 -28.09 -6.28
CA CYS A 203 3.58 -26.64 -6.42
C CYS A 203 2.81 -25.99 -5.26
N THR A 204 1.74 -26.60 -4.75
CA THR A 204 1.04 -26.10 -3.56
C THR A 204 1.93 -26.13 -2.32
N ALA A 205 2.78 -27.15 -2.16
CA ALA A 205 3.77 -27.18 -1.09
C ALA A 205 4.82 -26.07 -1.24
N LEU A 206 5.27 -25.80 -2.47
CA LEU A 206 6.16 -24.67 -2.77
C LEU A 206 5.50 -23.32 -2.44
N ILE A 207 4.22 -23.14 -2.80
CA ILE A 207 3.43 -21.94 -2.43
C ILE A 207 3.35 -21.82 -0.91
N GLY A 208 3.09 -22.91 -0.20
CA GLY A 208 3.07 -22.93 1.26
C GLY A 208 4.41 -22.57 1.89
N LEU A 209 5.53 -23.05 1.34
CA LEU A 209 6.87 -22.65 1.76
C LEU A 209 7.09 -21.14 1.56
N ALA A 210 6.81 -20.62 0.36
CA ALA A 210 6.94 -19.19 0.09
C ALA A 210 6.05 -18.36 1.03
N LEU A 211 4.82 -18.82 1.30
CA LEU A 211 3.90 -18.15 2.23
C LEU A 211 4.52 -18.01 3.62
N LEU A 212 5.20 -19.05 4.12
CA LEU A 212 5.89 -18.99 5.41
C LEU A 212 7.10 -18.02 5.37
N LEU A 213 7.83 -17.96 4.26
CA LEU A 213 8.95 -17.02 4.06
C LEU A 213 8.51 -15.55 4.00
N THR A 214 7.24 -15.25 3.73
CA THR A 214 6.72 -13.87 3.86
C THR A 214 6.72 -13.39 5.31
N GLN A 215 6.70 -14.32 6.27
CA GLN A 215 6.53 -14.08 7.70
C GLN A 215 5.29 -13.23 8.05
N SER A 216 4.29 -13.18 7.15
CA SER A 216 3.03 -12.48 7.39
C SER A 216 2.15 -13.29 8.34
N LYS A 217 2.11 -12.91 9.62
CA LYS A 217 1.24 -13.56 10.63
C LYS A 217 -0.23 -13.58 10.19
N GLY A 218 -0.71 -12.46 9.64
CA GLY A 218 -2.06 -12.32 9.11
C GLY A 218 -2.33 -13.27 7.94
N GLY A 219 -1.43 -13.30 6.94
CA GLY A 219 -1.55 -14.16 5.76
C GLY A 219 -1.51 -15.65 6.09
N ILE A 220 -0.65 -16.06 7.02
CA ILE A 220 -0.56 -17.46 7.48
C ILE A 220 -1.86 -17.87 8.19
N LEU A 221 -2.37 -17.04 9.11
CA LEU A 221 -3.58 -17.32 9.87
C LEU A 221 -4.80 -17.50 8.97
N VAL A 222 -5.06 -16.55 8.07
CA VAL A 222 -6.22 -16.61 7.17
C VAL A 222 -6.10 -17.76 6.17
N THR A 223 -4.89 -18.12 5.72
CA THR A 223 -4.69 -19.29 4.85
C THR A 223 -4.99 -20.59 5.59
N ALA A 224 -4.60 -20.69 6.87
CA ALA A 224 -4.94 -21.83 7.70
C ALA A 224 -6.47 -21.95 7.87
N MET A 225 -7.16 -20.83 8.14
CA MET A 225 -8.62 -20.79 8.19
C MET A 225 -9.25 -21.24 6.86
N GLY A 226 -8.78 -20.72 5.72
CA GLY A 226 -9.24 -21.14 4.39
C GLY A 226 -8.99 -22.63 4.12
N SER A 227 -7.86 -23.16 4.55
CA SER A 227 -7.52 -24.59 4.41
C SER A 227 -8.45 -25.47 5.23
N VAL A 228 -8.80 -25.05 6.45
CA VAL A 228 -9.81 -25.71 7.28
C VAL A 228 -11.18 -25.67 6.60
N MET A 229 -11.56 -24.55 5.97
CA MET A 229 -12.80 -24.49 5.19
C MET A 229 -12.81 -25.50 4.04
N VAL A 230 -11.71 -25.61 3.27
CA VAL A 230 -11.58 -26.62 2.20
C VAL A 230 -11.70 -28.04 2.76
N LEU A 231 -11.04 -28.34 3.88
CA LEU A 231 -11.12 -29.63 4.57
C LEU A 231 -12.56 -29.97 4.98
N VAL A 232 -13.24 -29.04 5.65
CA VAL A 232 -14.62 -29.22 6.12
C VAL A 232 -15.56 -29.42 4.93
N MET A 233 -15.47 -28.59 3.90
CA MET A 233 -16.31 -28.73 2.70
C MET A 233 -16.05 -30.04 1.96
N THR A 234 -14.79 -30.47 1.89
CA THR A 234 -14.43 -31.78 1.32
C THR A 234 -15.02 -32.93 2.13
N ALA A 235 -14.92 -32.89 3.47
CA ALA A 235 -15.49 -33.92 4.34
C ALA A 235 -17.02 -34.00 4.24
N LEU A 236 -17.69 -32.86 4.03
CA LEU A 236 -19.14 -32.76 3.91
C LEU A 236 -19.66 -33.12 2.51
N TRP A 237 -18.88 -32.88 1.45
CA TRP A 237 -19.36 -32.96 0.06
C TRP A 237 -18.61 -33.97 -0.84
N SER A 238 -17.57 -34.63 -0.35
CA SER A 238 -16.88 -35.71 -1.07
C SER A 238 -17.50 -37.08 -0.74
N ASP A 239 -17.69 -37.90 -1.76
CA ASP A 239 -18.17 -39.28 -1.60
C ASP A 239 -17.00 -40.24 -1.25
N THR A 240 -15.74 -39.83 -1.47
CA THR A 240 -14.52 -40.65 -1.27
C THR A 240 -13.62 -40.09 -0.16
N LYS A 241 -14.22 -39.91 1.03
CA LYS A 241 -13.68 -39.16 2.18
C LYS A 241 -12.21 -39.48 2.53
N LEU A 242 -11.80 -40.75 2.57
CA LEU A 242 -10.44 -41.14 3.01
C LEU A 242 -9.33 -40.76 2.01
N ARG A 243 -9.59 -40.86 0.70
CA ARG A 243 -8.57 -40.62 -0.33
C ARG A 243 -8.34 -39.13 -0.57
N SER A 244 -9.41 -38.34 -0.56
CA SER A 244 -9.36 -36.88 -0.74
C SER A 244 -8.76 -36.16 0.46
N LEU A 245 -9.07 -36.62 1.68
CA LEU A 245 -8.46 -36.10 2.91
C LEU A 245 -6.97 -36.43 3.00
N GLY A 246 -6.55 -37.64 2.60
CA GLY A 246 -5.15 -38.05 2.60
C GLY A 246 -4.26 -37.19 1.68
N SER A 247 -4.73 -36.89 0.47
CA SER A 247 -3.97 -36.02 -0.47
C SER A 247 -3.87 -34.56 0.00
N LEU A 248 -4.93 -34.05 0.64
CA LEU A 248 -4.92 -32.70 1.17
C LEU A 248 -4.00 -32.57 2.40
N ALA A 249 -4.09 -33.55 3.30
CA ALA A 249 -3.19 -33.65 4.45
C ALA A 249 -1.73 -33.74 4.00
N ALA A 250 -1.43 -34.51 2.95
CA ALA A 250 -0.07 -34.60 2.42
C ALA A 250 0.47 -33.25 1.94
N ALA A 251 -0.34 -32.44 1.22
CA ALA A 251 0.09 -31.12 0.77
C ALA A 251 0.33 -30.15 1.94
N ILE A 252 -0.56 -30.15 2.95
CA ILE A 252 -0.46 -29.31 4.14
C ILE A 252 0.76 -29.71 4.98
N VAL A 253 0.94 -31.01 5.24
CA VAL A 253 2.08 -31.54 5.99
C VAL A 253 3.38 -31.26 5.26
N LEU A 254 3.43 -31.43 3.94
CA LEU A 254 4.63 -31.15 3.16
C LEU A 254 4.99 -29.65 3.20
N ALA A 255 4.01 -28.75 3.09
CA ALA A 255 4.23 -27.32 3.26
C ALA A 255 4.78 -27.00 4.67
N GLY A 256 4.21 -27.61 5.71
CA GLY A 256 4.69 -27.45 7.09
C GLY A 256 6.11 -27.96 7.29
N LEU A 257 6.43 -29.14 6.77
CA LEU A 257 7.78 -29.73 6.84
C LEU A 257 8.83 -28.88 6.11
N LEU A 258 8.50 -28.39 4.91
CA LEU A 258 9.37 -27.47 4.16
C LEU A 258 9.59 -26.16 4.93
N GLY A 259 8.54 -25.64 5.56
CA GLY A 259 8.64 -24.47 6.43
C GLY A 259 9.62 -24.66 7.58
N VAL A 260 9.48 -25.76 8.32
CA VAL A 260 10.38 -26.11 9.43
C VAL A 260 11.82 -26.31 8.95
N ALA A 261 12.03 -26.88 7.76
CA ALA A 261 13.37 -27.05 7.20
C ALA A 261 13.99 -25.72 6.72
N ALA A 262 13.18 -24.76 6.30
CA ALA A 262 13.63 -23.45 5.82
C ALA A 262 13.87 -22.43 6.94
N THR A 263 13.31 -22.64 8.14
CA THR A 263 13.66 -21.82 9.30
C THR A 263 15.12 -22.06 9.68
N PRO A 264 15.99 -21.03 9.70
CA PRO A 264 17.39 -21.21 10.08
C PRO A 264 17.47 -21.78 11.50
N ARG A 265 17.96 -23.02 11.63
CA ARG A 265 18.39 -23.55 12.93
C ARG A 265 19.55 -22.68 13.38
N ALA A 266 19.37 -21.96 14.48
CA ALA A 266 20.40 -21.13 15.06
C ALA A 266 21.68 -21.96 15.22
N ALA A 267 22.70 -21.66 14.42
CA ALA A 267 24.03 -22.16 14.68
C ALA A 267 24.55 -21.45 15.93
N PRO A 268 25.06 -22.18 16.95
CA PRO A 268 25.72 -21.55 18.07
C PRO A 268 26.98 -20.84 17.54
N THR A 269 26.99 -19.52 17.54
CA THR A 269 28.19 -18.75 17.19
C THR A 269 29.25 -18.99 18.25
N ALA A 270 30.39 -19.54 17.82
CA ALA A 270 31.51 -19.99 18.66
C ALA A 270 32.34 -18.86 19.31
N ASN A 271 31.96 -17.59 19.17
CA ASN A 271 32.64 -16.47 19.80
C ASN A 271 31.77 -15.90 20.92
N GLY A 272 32.18 -16.18 22.16
CA GLY A 272 31.49 -15.88 23.42
C GLY A 272 31.34 -14.40 23.77
N GLN A 273 30.65 -13.62 22.93
CA GLN A 273 29.96 -12.40 23.34
C GLN A 273 28.47 -12.62 23.08
N GLY A 274 27.78 -13.14 24.09
CA GLY A 274 26.38 -13.49 24.04
C GLY A 274 25.46 -12.28 23.93
N SER A 275 25.15 -11.85 22.71
CA SER A 275 23.91 -11.15 22.38
C SER A 275 22.92 -12.18 21.82
N GLY A 276 22.42 -13.01 22.75
CA GLY A 276 21.64 -14.21 22.46
C GLY A 276 20.33 -13.96 21.73
N GLY A 277 19.77 -15.03 21.15
CA GLY A 277 18.47 -15.03 20.48
C GLY A 277 17.31 -14.43 21.28
N PHE A 278 17.47 -14.21 22.58
CA PHE A 278 16.56 -13.44 23.43
C PHE A 278 16.46 -11.95 23.04
N ASN A 279 17.58 -11.26 22.75
CA ASN A 279 17.53 -9.87 22.26
C ASN A 279 16.87 -9.78 20.87
N ARG A 280 16.96 -10.84 20.06
CA ARG A 280 16.29 -10.90 18.75
C ARG A 280 14.80 -11.16 18.89
N LEU A 281 14.40 -12.03 19.81
CA LEU A 281 12.99 -12.26 20.14
C LEU A 281 12.36 -10.99 20.72
N GLN A 282 13.13 -10.23 21.51
CA GLN A 282 12.72 -8.95 22.10
C GLN A 282 12.64 -7.84 21.05
N ASN A 283 13.63 -7.67 20.18
CA ASN A 283 13.55 -6.70 19.08
C ASN A 283 12.44 -7.03 18.06
N ALA A 284 12.17 -8.32 17.81
CA ALA A 284 11.05 -8.77 17.00
C ALA A 284 9.70 -8.60 17.71
N SER A 285 9.65 -8.70 19.04
CA SER A 285 8.44 -8.38 19.81
C SER A 285 8.17 -6.89 19.83
N ASP A 286 9.21 -6.06 19.96
CA ASP A 286 9.09 -4.60 20.08
C ASP A 286 8.66 -3.99 18.73
N SER A 287 9.28 -4.39 17.62
CA SER A 287 8.82 -4.02 16.27
C SER A 287 7.43 -4.57 15.92
N SER A 288 7.07 -5.77 16.42
CA SER A 288 5.72 -6.31 16.28
C SER A 288 4.68 -5.58 17.12
N GLN A 289 5.04 -5.05 18.30
CA GLN A 289 4.17 -4.25 19.14
C GLN A 289 3.94 -2.88 18.51
N GLN A 290 4.99 -2.20 18.07
CA GLN A 290 4.87 -0.89 17.42
C GLN A 290 4.04 -0.95 16.14
N SER A 291 4.23 -1.98 15.30
CA SER A 291 3.38 -2.17 14.11
C SER A 291 1.91 -2.45 14.44
N THR A 292 1.62 -3.09 15.58
CA THR A 292 0.24 -3.32 16.04
C THR A 292 -0.39 -2.02 16.55
N GLU A 293 0.33 -1.23 17.33
CA GLU A 293 -0.12 0.08 17.79
C GLU A 293 -0.32 1.06 16.63
N PHE A 294 0.59 1.07 15.66
CA PHE A 294 0.47 1.90 14.46
C PHE A 294 -0.80 1.56 13.68
N ARG A 295 -1.08 0.27 13.45
CA ARG A 295 -2.33 -0.18 12.80
C ARG A 295 -3.57 0.21 13.58
N LYS A 296 -3.53 0.09 14.91
CA LYS A 296 -4.62 0.55 15.78
C LYS A 296 -4.88 2.05 15.58
N ASN A 297 -3.83 2.87 15.57
CA ASN A 297 -3.95 4.31 15.35
C ASN A 297 -4.48 4.63 13.94
N LEU A 298 -4.07 3.87 12.91
CA LEU A 298 -4.65 4.00 11.57
C LEU A 298 -6.15 3.68 11.55
N TYR A 299 -6.59 2.64 12.25
CA TYR A 299 -8.01 2.28 12.28
C TYR A 299 -8.84 3.33 13.01
N VAL A 300 -8.34 3.82 14.16
CA VAL A 300 -8.99 4.89 14.91
C VAL A 300 -9.03 6.17 14.07
N GLY A 301 -7.92 6.55 13.44
CA GLY A 301 -7.84 7.72 12.57
C GLY A 301 -8.79 7.62 11.37
N ALA A 302 -8.87 6.46 10.71
CA ALA A 302 -9.82 6.22 9.63
C ALA A 302 -11.28 6.33 10.10
N LEU A 303 -11.60 5.83 11.29
CA LEU A 303 -12.95 5.97 11.87
C LEU A 303 -13.28 7.43 12.22
N GLU A 304 -12.31 8.20 12.73
CA GLU A 304 -12.48 9.64 12.99
C GLU A 304 -12.70 10.42 11.69
N MET A 305 -11.92 10.12 10.65
CA MET A 305 -12.13 10.67 9.30
C MET A 305 -13.52 10.33 8.76
N LEU A 306 -13.95 9.07 8.88
CA LEU A 306 -15.27 8.64 8.43
C LEU A 306 -16.41 9.33 9.19
N ARG A 307 -16.23 9.58 10.50
CA ARG A 307 -17.20 10.35 11.31
C ARG A 307 -17.24 11.82 10.89
N ALA A 308 -16.09 12.41 10.60
CA ALA A 308 -15.99 13.80 10.17
C ALA A 308 -16.60 14.01 8.77
N ASN A 309 -16.46 13.02 7.88
CA ASN A 309 -17.00 13.08 6.52
C ASN A 309 -17.54 11.70 6.08
N PRO A 310 -18.81 11.37 6.39
CA PRO A 310 -19.39 10.06 6.09
C PRO A 310 -19.62 9.82 4.59
N VAL A 311 -19.62 10.90 3.79
CA VAL A 311 -19.71 10.82 2.32
C VAL A 311 -18.38 10.35 1.73
N GLY A 312 -17.26 10.54 2.41
CA GLY A 312 -15.92 10.14 1.98
C GLY A 312 -15.10 11.31 1.42
N TYR A 313 -13.78 11.10 1.30
CA TYR A 313 -12.82 12.11 0.82
C TYR A 313 -12.49 11.99 -0.68
N GLY A 314 -12.98 10.93 -1.35
CA GLY A 314 -12.67 10.57 -2.71
C GLY A 314 -11.80 9.31 -2.79
N LEU A 315 -12.00 8.49 -3.82
CA LEU A 315 -11.19 7.30 -4.07
C LEU A 315 -9.69 7.63 -4.11
N GLY A 316 -8.86 6.88 -3.38
CA GLY A 316 -7.42 7.14 -3.25
C GLY A 316 -7.02 8.38 -2.45
N ALA A 317 -7.96 9.15 -1.89
CA ALA A 317 -7.65 10.34 -1.11
C ALA A 317 -7.08 10.03 0.27
N TYR A 318 -7.26 8.81 0.78
CA TYR A 318 -6.74 8.41 2.10
C TYR A 318 -5.23 8.68 2.21
N ARG A 319 -4.49 8.47 1.12
CA ARG A 319 -3.04 8.72 1.11
C ARG A 319 -2.64 10.17 1.38
N PHE A 320 -3.56 11.13 1.26
CA PHE A 320 -3.33 12.56 1.50
C PHE A 320 -3.97 13.06 2.79
N GLU A 321 -5.00 12.35 3.26
CA GLU A 321 -5.84 12.78 4.38
C GLU A 321 -5.63 11.91 5.63
N SER A 322 -4.87 10.82 5.55
CA SER A 322 -4.68 9.85 6.64
C SER A 322 -4.10 10.45 7.93
N ALA A 323 -3.32 11.53 7.81
CA ALA A 323 -2.76 12.25 8.96
C ALA A 323 -3.73 13.25 9.61
N ARG A 324 -4.93 13.46 9.05
CA ARG A 324 -5.89 14.47 9.52
C ARG A 324 -6.34 14.26 10.97
N SER A 325 -6.34 13.02 11.45
CA SER A 325 -6.62 12.68 12.86
C SER A 325 -5.53 13.14 13.83
N GLY A 326 -4.31 13.38 13.35
CA GLY A 326 -3.14 13.65 14.18
C GLY A 326 -2.64 12.42 14.95
N LEU A 327 -3.13 11.20 14.65
CA LEU A 327 -2.72 9.96 15.33
C LEU A 327 -1.55 9.25 14.64
N THR A 328 -1.39 9.44 13.34
CA THR A 328 -0.37 8.77 12.53
C THR A 328 0.21 9.74 11.50
N THR A 329 1.45 9.48 11.08
CA THR A 329 2.00 10.11 9.88
C THR A 329 1.20 9.71 8.64
N GLN A 330 1.33 10.51 7.59
CA GLN A 330 0.65 10.28 6.33
C GLN A 330 1.10 8.93 5.73
N THR A 331 0.14 8.04 5.48
CA THR A 331 0.36 6.72 4.85
C THR A 331 -0.65 6.49 3.73
N VAL A 332 -0.31 5.59 2.80
CA VAL A 332 -1.15 5.29 1.63
C VAL A 332 -2.34 4.39 1.96
N LEU A 333 -2.19 3.48 2.93
CA LEU A 333 -3.18 2.44 3.22
C LEU A 333 -3.56 2.46 4.71
N THR A 334 -4.84 2.19 5.01
CA THR A 334 -5.34 2.05 6.38
C THR A 334 -4.93 0.74 7.04
N HIS A 335 -4.44 -0.23 6.25
CA HIS A 335 -4.38 -1.65 6.62
C HIS A 335 -5.77 -2.25 6.93
N ASN A 336 -6.82 -1.79 6.27
CA ASN A 336 -8.16 -2.38 6.34
C ASN A 336 -8.97 -1.90 5.13
N ALA A 337 -9.22 -2.79 4.18
CA ALA A 337 -9.83 -2.42 2.90
C ALA A 337 -11.23 -1.81 3.09
N PHE A 338 -12.00 -2.27 4.09
CA PHE A 338 -13.35 -1.78 4.33
C PHE A 338 -13.37 -0.39 4.97
N LEU A 339 -12.48 -0.13 5.93
CA LEU A 339 -12.31 1.20 6.50
C LEU A 339 -11.78 2.17 5.44
N GLN A 340 -10.82 1.75 4.62
CA GLN A 340 -10.29 2.60 3.54
C GLN A 340 -11.39 2.95 2.54
N LEU A 341 -12.14 1.96 2.06
CA LEU A 341 -13.27 2.17 1.16
C LEU A 341 -14.34 3.07 1.79
N GLY A 342 -14.56 2.92 3.11
CA GLY A 342 -15.41 3.81 3.90
C GLY A 342 -14.94 5.26 3.85
N THR A 343 -13.69 5.51 4.22
CA THR A 343 -13.09 6.85 4.25
C THR A 343 -12.99 7.50 2.88
N GLU A 344 -12.79 6.71 1.83
CA GLU A 344 -12.57 7.23 0.48
C GLU A 344 -13.87 7.41 -0.30
N ALA A 345 -14.79 6.43 -0.28
CA ALA A 345 -15.97 6.45 -1.15
C ALA A 345 -17.30 6.71 -0.44
N SER A 346 -17.43 6.35 0.84
CA SER A 346 -18.55 6.62 1.77
C SER A 346 -18.72 5.44 2.71
N VAL A 347 -19.36 5.66 3.87
CA VAL A 347 -19.76 4.58 4.78
C VAL A 347 -20.65 3.51 4.10
N LEU A 348 -21.40 3.89 3.06
CA LEU A 348 -22.28 2.97 2.33
C LEU A 348 -21.50 1.98 1.46
N ALA A 349 -20.37 2.37 0.89
CA ALA A 349 -19.60 1.52 -0.02
C ALA A 349 -19.15 0.19 0.63
N PRO A 350 -18.49 0.16 1.80
CA PRO A 350 -18.13 -1.11 2.45
C PRO A 350 -19.36 -1.88 2.94
N LEU A 351 -20.44 -1.22 3.36
CA LEU A 351 -21.68 -1.90 3.76
C LEU A 351 -22.32 -2.65 2.57
N VAL A 352 -22.36 -2.02 1.40
CA VAL A 352 -22.85 -2.65 0.17
C VAL A 352 -21.94 -3.82 -0.22
N LEU A 353 -20.62 -3.66 -0.13
CA LEU A 353 -19.68 -4.75 -0.45
C LEU A 353 -19.82 -5.94 0.51
N LEU A 354 -19.96 -5.69 1.82
CA LEU A 354 -20.15 -6.74 2.84
C LEU A 354 -21.49 -7.45 2.69
N THR A 355 -22.57 -6.71 2.45
CA THR A 355 -23.91 -7.29 2.20
C THR A 355 -23.94 -8.10 0.91
N LEU A 356 -23.31 -7.61 -0.16
CA LEU A 356 -23.09 -8.36 -1.40
C LEU A 356 -22.30 -9.65 -1.13
N GLY A 357 -21.24 -9.60 -0.32
CA GLY A 357 -20.46 -10.78 0.06
C GLY A 357 -21.27 -11.83 0.82
N GLY A 358 -22.06 -11.41 1.80
CA GLY A 358 -22.96 -12.30 2.54
C GLY A 358 -24.06 -12.91 1.66
N TRP A 359 -24.67 -12.08 0.80
CA TRP A 359 -25.68 -12.53 -0.16
C TRP A 359 -25.10 -13.49 -1.21
N TRP A 360 -23.92 -13.19 -1.73
CA TRP A 360 -23.18 -14.06 -2.64
C TRP A 360 -22.90 -15.42 -2.00
N LEU A 361 -22.43 -15.44 -0.75
CA LEU A 361 -22.12 -16.68 -0.04
C LEU A 361 -23.36 -17.56 0.09
N TRP A 362 -24.50 -16.97 0.44
CA TRP A 362 -25.78 -17.68 0.50
C TRP A 362 -26.17 -18.26 -0.86
N LEU A 363 -26.10 -17.47 -1.93
CA LEU A 363 -26.43 -17.91 -3.30
C LEU A 363 -25.53 -19.05 -3.79
N VAL A 364 -24.23 -18.99 -3.52
CA VAL A 364 -23.27 -20.00 -3.97
C VAL A 364 -23.46 -21.32 -3.22
N LEU A 365 -23.73 -21.25 -1.91
CA LEU A 365 -23.87 -22.42 -1.06
C LEU A 365 -25.25 -23.09 -1.17
N ARG A 366 -26.31 -22.33 -1.44
CA ARG A 366 -27.67 -22.86 -1.61
C ARG A 366 -27.71 -23.89 -2.74
N GLY A 367 -28.42 -25.00 -2.50
CA GLY A 367 -28.59 -26.07 -3.49
C GLY A 367 -27.30 -26.85 -3.82
N THR A 368 -26.16 -26.58 -3.16
CA THR A 368 -24.89 -27.23 -3.50
C THR A 368 -24.95 -28.76 -3.38
N ARG A 369 -25.71 -29.31 -2.44
CA ARG A 369 -25.81 -30.76 -2.25
C ARG A 369 -26.37 -31.52 -3.45
N SER A 370 -27.23 -30.91 -4.27
CA SER A 370 -27.82 -31.54 -5.46
C SER A 370 -26.91 -31.51 -6.69
N GLN A 371 -25.76 -30.84 -6.62
CA GLN A 371 -24.83 -30.74 -7.73
C GLN A 371 -23.81 -31.89 -7.75
N PRO A 372 -23.18 -32.17 -8.91
CA PRO A 372 -22.10 -33.15 -9.01
C PRO A 372 -20.95 -32.86 -8.04
N VAL A 373 -20.35 -33.89 -7.46
CA VAL A 373 -19.25 -33.82 -6.46
C VAL A 373 -18.16 -32.83 -6.88
N GLU A 374 -17.70 -32.94 -8.12
CA GLU A 374 -16.68 -32.08 -8.70
C GLU A 374 -17.05 -30.60 -8.63
N THR A 375 -18.29 -30.25 -8.96
CA THR A 375 -18.80 -28.88 -8.85
C THR A 375 -18.87 -28.42 -7.40
N ARG A 376 -19.27 -29.30 -6.46
CA ARG A 376 -19.32 -28.99 -5.03
C ARG A 376 -17.94 -28.66 -4.48
N LEU A 377 -16.94 -29.49 -4.81
CA LEU A 377 -15.55 -29.30 -4.37
C LEU A 377 -14.94 -28.02 -4.98
N LEU A 378 -15.19 -27.77 -6.27
CA LEU A 378 -14.73 -26.55 -6.93
C LEU A 378 -15.33 -25.29 -6.31
N LYS A 379 -16.63 -25.30 -6.01
CA LYS A 379 -17.29 -24.23 -5.24
C LYS A 379 -16.65 -24.03 -3.88
N GLY A 380 -16.37 -25.11 -3.15
CA GLY A 380 -15.79 -25.03 -1.83
C GLY A 380 -14.41 -24.35 -1.83
N GLY A 381 -13.58 -24.68 -2.83
CA GLY A 381 -12.33 -24.01 -3.10
C GLY A 381 -12.45 -22.50 -3.35
N ILE A 382 -13.37 -22.12 -4.23
CA ILE A 382 -13.65 -20.71 -4.56
C ILE A 382 -14.14 -19.95 -3.31
N VAL A 383 -15.06 -20.54 -2.55
CA VAL A 383 -15.57 -19.93 -1.30
C VAL A 383 -14.46 -19.75 -0.29
N ALA A 384 -13.59 -20.75 -0.11
CA ALA A 384 -12.45 -20.64 0.78
C ALA A 384 -11.49 -19.52 0.36
N ALA A 385 -11.16 -19.41 -0.93
CA ALA A 385 -10.28 -18.35 -1.45
C ALA A 385 -10.90 -16.94 -1.26
N VAL A 386 -12.16 -16.75 -1.66
CA VAL A 386 -12.87 -15.45 -1.51
C VAL A 386 -12.98 -15.06 -0.03
N THR A 387 -13.34 -16.01 0.85
CA THR A 387 -13.45 -15.73 2.30
C THR A 387 -12.10 -15.43 2.92
N THR A 388 -11.03 -16.07 2.46
CA THR A 388 -9.65 -15.81 2.93
C THR A 388 -9.20 -14.39 2.60
N ILE A 389 -9.42 -13.94 1.35
CA ILE A 389 -9.15 -12.56 0.95
C ILE A 389 -10.00 -11.58 1.78
N ALA A 390 -11.31 -11.83 1.90
CA ALA A 390 -12.21 -10.96 2.66
C ALA A 390 -11.83 -10.88 4.15
N ALA A 391 -11.41 -11.99 4.75
CA ALA A 391 -10.96 -12.03 6.15
C ALA A 391 -9.67 -11.24 6.34
N HIS A 392 -8.70 -11.38 5.45
CA HIS A 392 -7.46 -10.59 5.53
C HIS A 392 -7.69 -9.11 5.20
N SER A 393 -8.71 -8.78 4.41
CA SER A 393 -9.11 -7.39 4.14
C SER A 393 -9.60 -6.62 5.37
N PHE A 394 -9.82 -7.30 6.52
CA PHE A 394 -10.00 -6.65 7.82
C PHE A 394 -8.69 -6.32 8.55
N ILE A 395 -7.58 -6.92 8.11
CA ILE A 395 -6.23 -6.82 8.69
C ILE A 395 -5.31 -5.98 7.80
N ASP A 396 -5.57 -5.96 6.49
CA ASP A 396 -4.82 -5.21 5.49
C ASP A 396 -5.74 -4.62 4.39
N SER A 397 -5.21 -3.76 3.53
CA SER A 397 -5.97 -3.11 2.44
C SER A 397 -5.90 -3.92 1.14
N ASP A 398 -6.13 -5.24 1.20
CA ASP A 398 -5.85 -6.16 0.08
C ASP A 398 -6.57 -5.80 -1.22
N LEU A 399 -7.81 -5.31 -1.15
CA LEU A 399 -8.62 -4.98 -2.33
C LEU A 399 -8.08 -3.77 -3.13
N TYR A 400 -7.13 -3.02 -2.56
CA TYR A 400 -6.43 -1.93 -3.25
C TYR A 400 -5.24 -2.41 -4.08
N TYR A 401 -4.81 -3.66 -3.92
CA TYR A 401 -3.85 -4.28 -4.82
C TYR A 401 -4.59 -4.92 -5.99
N PHE A 402 -4.31 -4.46 -7.21
CA PHE A 402 -4.97 -4.96 -8.41
C PHE A 402 -4.83 -6.48 -8.58
N GLY A 403 -3.66 -7.01 -8.23
CA GLY A 403 -3.35 -8.44 -8.23
C GLY A 403 -4.10 -9.27 -7.20
N ILE A 404 -4.83 -8.67 -6.25
CA ILE A 404 -5.70 -9.37 -5.29
C ILE A 404 -7.17 -9.04 -5.57
N GLY A 405 -7.49 -7.76 -5.78
CA GLY A 405 -8.83 -7.27 -6.10
C GLY A 405 -9.38 -7.95 -7.36
N LEU A 406 -8.64 -7.99 -8.46
CA LEU A 406 -9.14 -8.62 -9.69
C LEU A 406 -9.43 -10.12 -9.52
N PRO A 407 -8.51 -10.96 -8.97
CA PRO A 407 -8.83 -12.34 -8.64
C PRO A 407 -10.04 -12.51 -7.71
N PHE A 408 -10.17 -11.68 -6.67
CA PHE A 408 -11.30 -11.73 -5.73
C PHE A 408 -12.64 -11.60 -6.45
N PHE A 409 -12.79 -10.55 -7.28
CA PHE A 409 -14.05 -10.30 -7.99
C PHE A 409 -14.29 -11.30 -9.15
N LEU A 410 -13.24 -11.80 -9.82
CA LEU A 410 -13.36 -12.90 -10.79
C LEU A 410 -13.85 -14.20 -10.13
N LEU A 411 -13.35 -14.53 -8.94
CA LEU A 411 -13.76 -15.69 -8.18
C LEU A 411 -15.21 -15.56 -7.66
N ILE A 412 -15.65 -14.35 -7.28
CA ILE A 412 -17.06 -14.05 -6.98
C ILE A 412 -17.94 -14.38 -8.20
N GLY A 413 -17.61 -13.84 -9.39
CA GLY A 413 -18.36 -14.11 -10.62
C GLY A 413 -18.36 -15.59 -11.00
N THR A 414 -17.23 -16.27 -10.81
CA THR A 414 -17.11 -17.72 -11.05
C THR A 414 -17.97 -18.54 -10.08
N GLY A 415 -18.03 -18.14 -8.81
CA GLY A 415 -18.92 -18.74 -7.81
C GLY A 415 -20.40 -18.61 -8.21
N LEU A 416 -20.83 -17.42 -8.64
CA LEU A 416 -22.20 -17.20 -9.14
C LEU A 416 -22.52 -18.07 -10.36
N LEU A 417 -21.57 -18.19 -11.29
CA LEU A 417 -21.72 -19.05 -12.47
C LEU A 417 -22.00 -20.51 -12.11
N LEU A 418 -21.37 -21.02 -11.04
CA LEU A 418 -21.56 -22.37 -10.51
C LEU A 418 -22.83 -22.54 -9.65
N ALA A 419 -23.41 -21.45 -9.13
CA ALA A 419 -24.65 -21.51 -8.36
C ALA A 419 -25.81 -22.04 -9.21
N SER A 420 -26.79 -22.68 -8.56
CA SER A 420 -27.95 -23.30 -9.23
C SER A 420 -28.79 -22.30 -10.01
N ASP A 421 -29.01 -21.13 -9.41
CA ASP A 421 -30.03 -20.16 -9.78
C ASP A 421 -29.52 -18.71 -9.67
N ALA A 422 -28.21 -18.49 -9.50
CA ALA A 422 -27.65 -17.14 -9.34
C ALA A 422 -27.30 -16.41 -10.65
N VAL A 423 -27.60 -17.03 -11.80
CA VAL A 423 -27.33 -16.48 -13.14
C VAL A 423 -28.54 -16.70 -14.03
N THR A 424 -29.00 -15.64 -14.68
CA THR A 424 -30.12 -15.67 -15.63
C THR A 424 -29.65 -15.32 -17.05
N PRO A 425 -30.14 -16.03 -18.08
CA PRO A 425 -29.96 -15.61 -19.46
C PRO A 425 -30.93 -14.47 -19.77
N GLU A 426 -30.45 -13.24 -19.80
CA GLU A 426 -31.30 -12.07 -20.03
C GLU A 426 -31.22 -11.61 -21.48
N TYR A 427 -32.39 -11.38 -22.08
CA TYR A 427 -32.48 -10.66 -23.34
C TYR A 427 -32.20 -9.18 -23.05
N THR A 428 -31.11 -8.66 -23.61
CA THR A 428 -30.77 -7.25 -23.45
C THR A 428 -30.95 -6.54 -24.80
N PRO A 429 -31.85 -5.53 -24.89
CA PRO A 429 -32.04 -4.78 -26.13
C PRO A 429 -30.73 -4.14 -26.61
N ARG A 430 -30.65 -3.84 -27.92
CA ARG A 430 -29.41 -3.31 -28.54
C ARG A 430 -28.92 -2.02 -27.88
N GLY A 431 -29.82 -1.11 -27.49
CA GLY A 431 -29.48 0.17 -26.87
C GLY A 431 -28.65 0.01 -25.58
N PRO A 432 -29.19 -0.63 -24.53
CA PRO A 432 -28.45 -0.90 -23.29
C PRO A 432 -27.16 -1.71 -23.50
N ARG A 433 -27.14 -2.66 -24.44
CA ARG A 433 -25.91 -3.42 -24.76
C ARG A 433 -24.80 -2.53 -25.31
N LEU A 434 -25.14 -1.65 -26.26
CA LEU A 434 -24.18 -0.69 -26.81
C LEU A 434 -23.76 0.34 -25.78
N ALA A 435 -24.68 0.83 -24.94
CA ALA A 435 -24.33 1.72 -23.83
C ALA A 435 -23.32 1.06 -22.87
N GLY A 436 -23.58 -0.18 -22.44
CA GLY A 436 -22.65 -0.93 -21.60
C GLY A 436 -21.29 -1.16 -22.27
N ALA A 437 -21.26 -1.56 -23.54
CA ALA A 437 -20.01 -1.73 -24.28
C ALA A 437 -19.21 -0.42 -24.42
N THR A 438 -19.90 0.70 -24.68
CA THR A 438 -19.29 2.03 -24.73
C THR A 438 -18.75 2.45 -23.36
N SER A 439 -19.48 2.21 -22.27
CA SER A 439 -18.97 2.47 -20.90
C SER A 439 -17.70 1.68 -20.60
N LEU A 440 -17.61 0.41 -21.01
CA LEU A 440 -16.39 -0.39 -20.86
C LEU A 440 -15.23 0.16 -21.69
N ALA A 441 -15.49 0.67 -22.90
CA ALA A 441 -14.47 1.33 -23.72
C ALA A 441 -13.96 2.63 -23.07
N VAL A 442 -14.85 3.40 -22.43
CA VAL A 442 -14.46 4.59 -21.66
C VAL A 442 -13.58 4.20 -20.46
N ILE A 443 -13.90 3.12 -19.74
CA ILE A 443 -13.07 2.62 -18.64
C ILE A 443 -11.67 2.24 -19.13
N VAL A 444 -11.56 1.54 -20.27
CA VAL A 444 -10.25 1.22 -20.89
C VAL A 444 -9.47 2.49 -21.22
N LEU A 445 -10.13 3.46 -21.86
CA LEU A 445 -9.48 4.72 -22.25
C LEU A 445 -8.97 5.48 -21.03
N LEU A 446 -9.77 5.59 -19.97
CA LEU A 446 -9.37 6.25 -18.73
C LEU A 446 -8.17 5.55 -18.06
N ALA A 447 -8.18 4.21 -18.00
CA ALA A 447 -7.08 3.43 -17.43
C ALA A 447 -5.77 3.64 -18.22
N LEU A 448 -5.84 3.64 -19.56
CA LEU A 448 -4.68 3.87 -20.43
C LEU A 448 -4.15 5.29 -20.31
N LEU A 449 -5.02 6.30 -20.31
CA LEU A 449 -4.61 7.70 -20.16
C LEU A 449 -3.94 7.95 -18.79
N ALA A 450 -4.51 7.39 -17.71
CA ALA A 450 -3.92 7.47 -16.38
C ALA A 450 -2.54 6.79 -16.30
N GLY A 451 -2.41 5.58 -16.87
CA GLY A 451 -1.14 4.84 -16.92
C GLY A 451 -0.06 5.52 -17.78
N LEU A 452 -0.46 6.12 -18.91
CA LEU A 452 0.46 6.90 -19.74
C LEU A 452 0.91 8.18 -19.02
N ALA A 453 -0.01 8.90 -18.37
CA ALA A 453 0.34 10.08 -17.59
C ALA A 453 1.27 9.73 -16.41
N GLU A 454 1.04 8.62 -15.72
CA GLU A 454 1.97 8.09 -14.71
C GLU A 454 3.37 7.86 -15.28
N SER A 455 3.46 7.20 -16.44
CA SER A 455 4.73 6.94 -17.11
C SER A 455 5.48 8.25 -17.45
N GLN A 456 4.76 9.24 -17.98
CA GLN A 456 5.34 10.56 -18.28
C GLN A 456 5.87 11.27 -17.03
N ARG A 457 5.19 11.15 -15.88
CA ARG A 457 5.68 11.70 -14.60
C ARG A 457 6.91 10.96 -14.10
N ALA A 458 6.95 9.64 -14.21
CA ALA A 458 8.09 8.84 -13.81
C ALA A 458 9.34 9.19 -14.66
N TYR A 459 9.16 9.39 -15.97
CA TYR A 459 10.22 9.92 -16.84
C TYR A 459 10.63 11.35 -16.46
N ALA A 460 9.67 12.22 -16.17
CA ALA A 460 9.96 13.59 -15.77
C ALA A 460 10.83 13.62 -14.50
N ARG A 461 10.50 12.81 -13.49
CA ARG A 461 11.32 12.68 -12.26
C ARG A 461 12.72 12.16 -12.55
N ALA A 462 12.86 11.14 -13.41
CA ALA A 462 14.15 10.59 -13.80
C ALA A 462 15.02 11.64 -14.52
N ALA A 463 14.43 12.40 -15.45
CA ALA A 463 15.10 13.49 -16.17
C ALA A 463 15.55 14.61 -15.21
N ILE A 464 14.66 15.05 -14.30
CA ILE A 464 14.98 16.07 -13.28
C ILE A 464 16.11 15.60 -12.38
N ARG A 465 16.06 14.35 -11.89
CA ARG A 465 17.11 13.77 -11.03
C ARG A 465 18.46 13.67 -11.77
N SER A 466 18.43 13.47 -13.08
CA SER A 466 19.63 13.40 -13.93
C SER A 466 20.12 14.78 -14.40
N GLY A 467 19.56 15.89 -13.89
CA GLY A 467 19.92 17.25 -14.28
C GLY A 467 19.39 17.71 -15.65
N GLN A 468 18.53 16.91 -16.29
CA GLN A 468 17.92 17.22 -17.59
C GLN A 468 16.61 18.00 -17.41
N GLY A 469 16.71 19.19 -16.84
CA GLY A 469 15.55 20.00 -16.44
C GLY A 469 14.54 20.27 -17.55
N GLU A 470 15.01 20.71 -18.73
CA GLU A 470 14.13 21.04 -19.87
C GLU A 470 13.32 19.83 -20.34
N ALA A 471 13.97 18.66 -20.46
CA ALA A 471 13.30 17.41 -20.79
C ALA A 471 12.27 17.04 -19.71
N GLY A 472 12.63 17.19 -18.42
CA GLY A 472 11.74 16.99 -17.30
C GLY A 472 10.47 17.85 -17.36
N VAL A 473 10.60 19.13 -17.70
CA VAL A 473 9.45 20.05 -17.87
C VAL A 473 8.58 19.63 -19.06
N ALA A 474 9.18 19.25 -20.20
CA ALA A 474 8.43 18.81 -21.38
C ALA A 474 7.61 17.54 -21.09
N LEU A 475 8.21 16.57 -20.39
CA LEU A 475 7.55 15.33 -19.97
C LEU A 475 6.42 15.61 -18.96
N ALA A 476 6.64 16.50 -18.00
CA ALA A 476 5.62 16.90 -17.04
C ALA A 476 4.42 17.61 -17.74
N LYS A 477 4.67 18.47 -18.73
CA LYS A 477 3.61 19.06 -19.57
C LYS A 477 2.84 18.01 -20.37
N SER A 478 3.54 17.00 -20.90
CA SER A 478 2.89 15.87 -21.57
C SER A 478 1.97 15.09 -20.63
N ALA A 479 2.43 14.84 -19.40
CA ALA A 479 1.60 14.22 -18.35
C ALA A 479 0.35 15.06 -18.04
N GLU A 480 0.50 16.38 -17.90
CA GLU A 480 -0.61 17.30 -17.66
C GLU A 480 -1.61 17.31 -18.82
N ALA A 481 -1.15 17.25 -20.07
CA ALA A 481 -2.03 17.20 -21.24
C ALA A 481 -2.83 15.89 -21.29
N LEU A 482 -2.24 14.76 -20.90
CA LEU A 482 -2.92 13.47 -20.82
C LEU A 482 -3.89 13.39 -19.63
N TRP A 483 -3.54 14.03 -18.51
CA TRP A 483 -4.32 14.00 -17.27
C TRP A 483 -4.44 15.38 -16.62
N PRO A 484 -5.29 16.28 -17.14
CA PRO A 484 -5.32 17.70 -16.74
C PRO A 484 -5.67 17.96 -15.27
N MET A 485 -6.34 17.01 -14.62
CA MET A 485 -6.75 17.08 -13.22
C MET A 485 -5.64 16.67 -12.24
N ASP A 486 -4.45 16.35 -12.75
CA ASP A 486 -3.32 15.97 -11.92
C ASP A 486 -2.61 17.17 -11.27
N GLY A 487 -2.36 17.08 -9.97
CA GLY A 487 -1.54 18.06 -9.25
C GLY A 487 -0.04 17.78 -9.31
N GLU A 488 0.38 16.57 -9.67
CA GLU A 488 1.80 16.19 -9.68
C GLU A 488 2.55 16.80 -10.87
N ALA A 489 1.96 16.82 -12.07
CA ALA A 489 2.58 17.42 -13.24
C ALA A 489 3.01 18.90 -13.05
N PRO A 490 2.16 19.84 -12.58
CA PRO A 490 2.59 21.21 -12.32
C PRO A 490 3.59 21.31 -11.16
N PHE A 491 3.51 20.43 -10.15
CA PHE A 491 4.52 20.33 -9.09
C PHE A 491 5.91 20.00 -9.67
N LEU A 492 6.01 18.99 -10.54
CA LEU A 492 7.28 18.62 -11.19
C LEU A 492 7.85 19.74 -12.07
N GLN A 493 7.00 20.47 -12.79
CA GLN A 493 7.44 21.65 -13.56
C GLN A 493 8.06 22.71 -12.65
N SER A 494 7.44 22.98 -11.49
CA SER A 494 7.92 24.00 -10.54
C SER A 494 9.31 23.67 -9.95
N ARG A 495 9.71 22.39 -9.92
CA ARG A 495 11.01 21.96 -9.38
C ARG A 495 12.19 22.33 -10.25
N VAL A 496 11.96 22.70 -11.51
CA VAL A 496 13.01 22.98 -12.50
C VAL A 496 13.13 24.47 -12.82
N LEU A 497 12.01 25.18 -12.89
CA LEU A 497 12.00 26.56 -13.35
C LEU A 497 12.71 27.50 -12.37
N SER A 498 13.51 28.42 -12.89
CA SER A 498 14.24 29.39 -12.05
C SER A 498 13.39 30.60 -11.65
N ASN A 499 12.36 30.94 -12.41
CA ASN A 499 11.52 32.12 -12.17
C ASN A 499 10.54 31.87 -11.00
N PRO A 500 10.64 32.58 -9.86
CA PRO A 500 9.76 32.38 -8.72
C PRO A 500 8.27 32.60 -9.03
N SER A 501 7.94 33.59 -9.86
CA SER A 501 6.54 33.90 -10.20
C SER A 501 5.88 32.78 -11.02
N GLU A 502 6.61 32.16 -11.93
CA GLU A 502 6.11 31.01 -12.71
C GLU A 502 5.95 29.77 -11.83
N ARG A 503 6.92 29.51 -10.94
CA ARG A 503 6.81 28.42 -9.95
C ARG A 503 5.61 28.62 -9.03
N LEU A 504 5.35 29.85 -8.57
CA LEU A 504 4.21 30.19 -7.73
C LEU A 504 2.89 29.81 -8.42
N ALA A 505 2.72 30.22 -9.69
CA ALA A 505 1.51 29.90 -10.46
C ALA A 505 1.32 28.38 -10.66
N LEU A 506 2.40 27.66 -10.95
CA LEU A 506 2.36 26.20 -11.06
C LEU A 506 2.02 25.52 -9.73
N LEU A 507 2.58 25.98 -8.62
CA LEU A 507 2.29 25.40 -7.30
C LEU A 507 0.88 25.74 -6.82
N GLN A 508 0.35 26.92 -7.14
CA GLN A 508 -1.06 27.25 -6.93
C GLN A 508 -1.96 26.29 -7.71
N SER A 509 -1.62 26.00 -8.97
CA SER A 509 -2.31 24.98 -9.78
C SER A 509 -2.20 23.57 -9.17
N ALA A 510 -1.01 23.17 -8.72
CA ALA A 510 -0.78 21.89 -8.06
C ALA A 510 -1.62 21.73 -6.79
N VAL A 511 -1.66 22.75 -5.94
CA VAL A 511 -2.46 22.78 -4.70
C VAL A 511 -3.96 22.81 -5.01
N ALA A 512 -4.39 23.50 -6.06
CA ALA A 512 -5.80 23.52 -6.46
C ALA A 512 -6.29 22.15 -6.96
N LYS A 513 -5.43 21.38 -7.66
CA LYS A 513 -5.75 20.06 -8.22
C LYS A 513 -5.54 18.90 -7.24
N SER A 514 -4.57 19.05 -6.32
CA SER A 514 -4.25 18.07 -5.29
C SER A 514 -3.66 18.78 -4.07
N PRO A 515 -4.50 19.17 -3.08
CA PRO A 515 -4.06 19.91 -1.90
C PRO A 515 -3.35 19.00 -0.87
N SER A 516 -2.21 18.43 -1.25
CA SER A 516 -1.38 17.64 -0.34
C SER A 516 -0.48 18.55 0.51
N THR A 517 -0.14 18.11 1.72
CA THR A 517 0.82 18.80 2.60
C THR A 517 2.15 19.10 1.88
N ARG A 518 2.61 18.18 1.02
CA ARG A 518 3.81 18.36 0.19
C ARG A 518 3.65 19.52 -0.82
N ASN A 519 2.55 19.57 -1.56
CA ASN A 519 2.33 20.63 -2.55
C ASN A 519 2.13 21.99 -1.87
N ILE A 520 1.43 22.02 -0.72
CA ILE A 520 1.18 23.24 0.04
C ILE A 520 2.47 23.78 0.68
N ARG A 521 3.34 22.91 1.21
CA ARG A 521 4.66 23.34 1.71
C ARG A 521 5.55 23.88 0.61
N ALA A 522 5.59 23.22 -0.56
CA ALA A 522 6.34 23.72 -1.69
C ALA A 522 5.83 25.09 -2.18
N LEU A 523 4.51 25.32 -2.12
CA LEU A 523 3.94 26.65 -2.36
C LEU A 523 4.46 27.69 -1.34
N ALA A 524 4.47 27.34 -0.06
CA ALA A 524 5.02 28.21 0.99
C ALA A 524 6.51 28.52 0.77
N ASP A 525 7.32 27.53 0.38
CA ASP A 525 8.74 27.74 0.04
C ASP A 525 8.93 28.85 -1.00
N VAL A 526 8.18 28.80 -2.11
CA VAL A 526 8.28 29.81 -3.16
C VAL A 526 7.76 31.17 -2.70
N GLN A 527 6.74 31.21 -1.85
CA GLN A 527 6.26 32.47 -1.25
C GLN A 527 7.33 33.11 -0.36
N ILE A 528 8.09 32.33 0.41
CA ILE A 528 9.23 32.81 1.21
C ILE A 528 10.30 33.41 0.29
N GLU A 529 10.66 32.72 -0.79
CA GLU A 529 11.64 33.23 -1.77
C GLU A 529 11.20 34.58 -2.39
N MET A 530 9.88 34.80 -2.51
CA MET A 530 9.29 36.04 -2.99
C MET A 530 9.06 37.09 -1.90
N ASN A 531 9.49 36.85 -0.66
CA ASN A 531 9.22 37.66 0.53
C ASN A 531 7.73 37.83 0.88
N ASP A 532 6.84 36.96 0.36
CA ASP A 532 5.43 36.88 0.75
C ASP A 532 5.28 36.06 2.04
N THR A 533 5.74 36.65 3.15
CA THR A 533 5.74 36.00 4.47
C THR A 533 4.32 35.65 4.93
N VAL A 534 3.36 36.56 4.71
CA VAL A 534 1.96 36.36 5.12
C VAL A 534 1.32 35.22 4.33
N GLY A 535 1.53 35.17 3.01
CA GLY A 535 1.03 34.08 2.18
C GLY A 535 1.67 32.74 2.52
N ALA A 536 2.98 32.71 2.81
CA ALA A 536 3.69 31.50 3.22
C ALA A 536 3.13 30.93 4.54
N MET A 537 2.93 31.79 5.56
CA MET A 537 2.32 31.38 6.83
C MET A 537 0.90 30.82 6.62
N ALA A 538 0.06 31.50 5.82
CA ALA A 538 -1.29 31.04 5.52
C ALA A 538 -1.30 29.68 4.79
N SER A 539 -0.35 29.45 3.88
CA SER A 539 -0.16 28.15 3.24
C SER A 539 0.24 27.07 4.25
N LEU A 540 1.16 27.36 5.17
CA LEU A 540 1.58 26.39 6.19
C LEU A 540 0.47 26.08 7.19
N ASP A 541 -0.30 27.07 7.63
CA ASP A 541 -1.49 26.85 8.45
C ASP A 541 -2.50 25.96 7.73
N ARG A 542 -2.69 26.17 6.42
CA ARG A 542 -3.52 25.29 5.59
C ARG A 542 -2.96 23.87 5.54
N ALA A 543 -1.65 23.67 5.42
CA ALA A 543 -1.05 22.33 5.46
C ALA A 543 -1.36 21.62 6.80
N LEU A 544 -1.33 22.36 7.91
CA LEU A 544 -1.66 21.84 9.24
C LEU A 544 -3.15 21.48 9.41
N THR A 545 -4.05 21.96 8.54
CA THR A 545 -5.44 21.46 8.52
C THR A 545 -5.58 20.05 7.95
N HIS A 546 -4.62 19.60 7.14
CA HIS A 546 -4.57 18.24 6.58
C HIS A 546 -3.72 17.29 7.44
N ASP A 547 -2.69 17.80 8.09
CA ASP A 547 -1.86 17.07 9.04
C ASP A 547 -1.50 17.98 10.22
N PRO A 548 -2.28 17.95 11.32
CA PRO A 548 -2.12 18.85 12.47
C PRO A 548 -0.77 18.76 13.19
N ASN A 549 -0.04 17.66 12.96
CA ASN A 549 1.25 17.36 13.58
C ASN A 549 2.39 17.31 12.55
N ASN A 550 2.20 17.92 11.36
CA ASN A 550 3.20 17.91 10.29
C ASN A 550 4.48 18.66 10.73
N LEU A 551 5.49 17.90 11.16
CA LEU A 551 6.75 18.45 11.67
C LEU A 551 7.45 19.37 10.66
N PRO A 552 7.55 19.03 9.36
CA PRO A 552 8.14 19.95 8.37
C PRO A 552 7.40 21.28 8.26
N ALA A 553 6.06 21.29 8.25
CA ALA A 553 5.29 22.53 8.16
C ALA A 553 5.48 23.41 9.41
N LEU A 554 5.46 22.81 10.60
CA LEU A 554 5.71 23.52 11.86
C LEU A 554 7.14 24.07 11.94
N ALA A 555 8.13 23.33 11.45
CA ALA A 555 9.51 23.78 11.38
C ALA A 555 9.68 24.99 10.45
N MET A 556 9.01 24.98 9.29
CA MET A 556 8.99 26.13 8.38
C MET A 556 8.31 27.35 9.02
N LEU A 557 7.19 27.17 9.75
CA LEU A 557 6.53 28.27 10.48
C LEU A 557 7.47 28.90 11.51
N LEU A 558 8.22 28.07 12.25
CA LEU A 558 9.23 28.54 13.20
C LEU A 558 10.31 29.36 12.48
N GLU A 559 10.90 28.82 11.40
CA GLU A 559 11.98 29.48 10.67
C GLU A 559 11.55 30.83 10.07
N ILE A 560 10.36 30.88 9.45
CA ILE A 560 9.81 32.11 8.86
C ILE A 560 9.55 33.15 9.95
N SER A 561 8.95 32.74 11.06
CA SER A 561 8.65 33.65 12.17
C SER A 561 9.93 34.23 12.77
N GLN A 562 11.01 33.43 12.86
CA GLN A 562 12.32 33.88 13.32
C GLN A 562 12.92 34.91 12.37
N LYS A 563 12.91 34.63 11.06
CA LYS A 563 13.39 35.55 10.03
C LYS A 563 12.60 36.86 10.00
N ALA A 564 11.31 36.82 10.29
CA ALA A 564 10.44 37.99 10.39
C ALA A 564 10.62 38.78 11.72
N GLY A 565 11.42 38.29 12.66
CA GLY A 565 11.58 38.90 13.98
C GLY A 565 10.33 38.80 14.88
N ASN A 566 9.35 37.97 14.51
CA ASN A 566 8.14 37.77 15.29
C ASN A 566 8.40 36.73 16.39
N ARG A 567 8.87 37.22 17.55
CA ARG A 567 9.23 36.38 18.70
C ARG A 567 8.05 35.54 19.21
N GLU A 568 6.84 36.13 19.29
CA GLU A 568 5.66 35.44 19.81
C GLU A 568 5.27 34.24 18.93
N SER A 569 5.14 34.45 17.62
CA SER A 569 4.81 33.36 16.69
C SER A 569 5.92 32.31 16.60
N SER A 570 7.19 32.72 16.69
CA SER A 570 8.32 31.77 16.76
C SER A 570 8.24 30.90 18.02
N GLU A 571 7.98 31.50 19.18
CA GLU A 571 7.83 30.78 20.43
C GLU A 571 6.62 29.84 20.37
N GLN A 572 5.49 30.29 19.82
CA GLN A 572 4.29 29.47 19.64
C GLN A 572 4.55 28.26 18.73
N ALA A 573 5.17 28.45 17.56
CA ALA A 573 5.50 27.37 16.64
C ALA A 573 6.47 26.36 17.27
N ALA A 574 7.47 26.85 18.02
CA ALA A 574 8.41 25.98 18.72
C ALA A 574 7.75 25.19 19.86
N ARG A 575 6.86 25.81 20.65
CA ARG A 575 6.07 25.10 21.67
C ARG A 575 5.20 24.02 21.03
N ARG A 576 4.57 24.35 19.90
CA ARG A 576 3.74 23.39 19.15
C ARG A 576 4.55 22.20 18.65
N LEU A 577 5.76 22.40 18.13
CA LEU A 577 6.68 21.31 17.77
C LEU A 577 6.98 20.40 18.97
N VAL A 578 7.25 20.97 20.14
CA VAL A 578 7.53 20.20 21.35
C VAL A 578 6.30 19.40 21.82
N GLU A 579 5.10 19.98 21.72
CA GLU A 579 3.84 19.29 22.06
C GLU A 579 3.60 18.04 21.20
N VAL A 580 4.08 18.01 19.95
CA VAL A 580 3.94 16.84 19.07
C VAL A 580 4.63 15.61 19.66
N GLU A 581 5.71 15.77 20.44
CA GLU A 581 6.42 14.66 21.09
C GLU A 581 5.49 13.83 22.00
N ASP A 582 4.45 14.44 22.54
CA ASP A 582 3.51 13.76 23.43
C ASP A 582 2.38 13.02 22.71
N THR A 583 2.24 13.22 21.40
CA THR A 583 1.18 12.63 20.59
C THR A 583 1.53 11.21 20.10
N PRO A 584 0.53 10.37 19.77
CA PRO A 584 0.76 9.10 19.12
C PRO A 584 1.49 9.22 17.77
N TYR A 585 1.32 10.34 17.07
CA TYR A 585 2.00 10.64 15.80
C TYR A 585 3.53 10.56 15.92
N PHE A 586 4.08 11.06 17.03
CA PHE A 586 5.52 11.04 17.28
C PHE A 586 5.98 9.75 17.96
N LYS A 587 5.19 9.24 18.92
CA LYS A 587 5.54 8.06 19.73
C LYS A 587 5.47 6.75 18.93
N VAL A 588 4.51 6.63 18.02
CA VAL A 588 4.25 5.43 17.23
C VAL A 588 4.56 5.70 15.76
N ARG A 589 5.83 5.47 15.39
CA ARG A 589 6.34 5.78 14.06
C ARG A 589 6.11 4.63 13.08
N SER A 590 6.01 4.96 11.80
CA SER A 590 5.97 3.97 10.71
C SER A 590 7.36 3.36 10.42
N LEU A 591 8.42 4.10 10.73
CA LEU A 591 9.81 3.70 10.65
C LEU A 591 10.51 4.00 11.98
N ASP A 592 10.79 2.97 12.76
CA ASP A 592 11.36 3.09 14.12
C ASP A 592 12.76 3.70 14.09
N GLN A 593 13.49 3.44 13.01
CA GLN A 593 14.83 3.94 12.73
C GLN A 593 14.83 5.45 12.45
N LEU A 594 13.71 6.01 11.94
CA LEU A 594 13.63 7.43 11.61
C LEU A 594 13.24 8.24 12.85
N VAL A 595 14.22 8.83 13.51
CA VAL A 595 14.00 9.78 14.62
C VAL A 595 13.77 11.19 14.04
N PRO A 596 12.61 11.83 14.21
CA PRO A 596 12.42 13.21 13.77
C PRO A 596 13.26 14.17 14.62
N THR A 597 13.82 15.22 14.02
CA THR A 597 14.75 16.14 14.71
C THR A 597 14.16 17.54 14.94
N GLU A 598 13.06 17.86 14.28
CA GLU A 598 12.40 19.17 14.29
C GLU A 598 11.98 19.60 15.70
N THR A 599 11.49 18.66 16.50
CA THR A 599 11.06 18.93 17.89
C THR A 599 12.26 19.27 18.79
N TYR A 600 13.41 18.62 18.59
CA TYR A 600 14.63 18.89 19.35
C TYR A 600 15.26 20.23 18.95
N ARG A 601 15.20 20.59 17.66
CA ARG A 601 15.58 21.94 17.19
C ARG A 601 14.71 23.02 17.86
N ALA A 602 13.41 22.78 17.97
CA ALA A 602 12.49 23.69 18.66
C ALA A 602 12.84 23.84 20.16
N ARG A 603 13.20 22.76 20.86
CA ARG A 603 13.66 22.83 22.25
C ARG A 603 14.93 23.67 22.41
N ILE A 604 15.91 23.52 21.50
CA ILE A 604 17.13 24.33 21.49
C ILE A 604 16.78 25.83 21.33
N TYR A 605 15.85 26.15 20.43
CA TYR A 605 15.37 27.51 20.26
C TYR A 605 14.69 28.05 21.52
N LEU A 606 13.73 27.32 22.11
CA LEU A 606 13.07 27.73 23.35
C LEU A 606 14.07 27.94 24.50
N ALA A 607 15.09 27.09 24.60
CA ALA A 607 16.15 27.24 25.59
C ALA A 607 16.97 28.52 25.37
N SER A 608 17.08 29.02 24.13
CA SER A 608 17.74 30.30 23.81
C SER A 608 16.93 31.53 24.23
N LEU A 609 15.61 31.39 24.42
CA LEU A 609 14.72 32.49 24.77
C LEU A 609 14.65 32.76 26.28
N THR A 610 15.05 31.80 27.11
CA THR A 610 15.03 31.92 28.57
C THR A 610 16.41 32.25 29.14
N ASN A 611 16.41 33.08 30.18
CA ASN A 611 17.60 33.39 30.98
C ASN A 611 17.70 32.51 32.23
N ASP A 612 16.68 31.72 32.55
CA ASP A 612 16.72 30.78 33.68
C ASP A 612 17.53 29.52 33.30
N PRO A 613 18.70 29.28 33.93
CA PRO A 613 19.51 28.10 33.64
C PRO A 613 18.75 26.79 33.86
N ALA A 614 17.87 26.72 34.87
CA ALA A 614 17.12 25.50 35.18
C ALA A 614 16.13 25.18 34.06
N GLN A 615 15.37 26.17 33.59
CA GLN A 615 14.48 26.02 32.45
C GLN A 615 15.25 25.67 31.16
N ALA A 616 16.38 26.34 30.88
CA ALA A 616 17.22 26.01 29.72
C ALA A 616 17.74 24.57 29.76
N ILE A 617 18.18 24.08 30.93
CA ILE A 617 18.58 22.68 31.14
C ILE A 617 17.41 21.73 30.87
N SER A 618 16.20 22.04 31.39
CA SER A 618 15.00 21.21 31.20
C SER A 618 14.60 21.04 29.74
N LEU A 619 14.91 22.02 28.89
CA LEU A 619 14.65 21.99 27.45
C LEU A 619 15.78 21.30 26.68
N LEU A 620 17.04 21.62 27.00
CA LEU A 620 18.21 21.09 26.28
C LEU A 620 18.47 19.61 26.58
N LYS A 621 18.24 19.15 27.81
CA LYS A 621 18.48 17.74 28.19
C LYS A 621 17.71 16.73 27.31
N PRO A 622 16.37 16.83 27.15
CA PRO A 622 15.64 15.94 26.23
C PRO A 622 16.02 16.15 24.76
N ALA A 623 16.35 17.37 24.33
CA ALA A 623 16.79 17.64 22.96
C ALA A 623 18.09 16.88 22.62
N VAL A 624 19.09 16.96 23.50
CA VAL A 624 20.38 16.27 23.33
C VAL A 624 20.20 14.74 23.37
N ALA A 625 19.34 14.23 24.25
CA ALA A 625 19.01 12.80 24.29
C ALA A 625 18.29 12.33 22.99
N GLY A 626 17.41 13.16 22.44
CA GLY A 626 16.74 12.93 21.17
C GLY A 626 17.70 12.84 20.00
N PHE A 627 18.65 13.78 19.89
CA PHE A 627 19.71 13.73 18.90
C PHE A 627 20.66 12.54 19.07
N ALA A 628 20.94 12.12 20.32
CA ALA A 628 21.69 10.89 20.56
C ALA A 628 20.95 9.66 20.01
N SER A 629 19.63 9.59 20.19
CA SER A 629 18.82 8.53 19.61
C SER A 629 18.81 8.57 18.08
N TYR A 630 18.75 9.77 17.49
CA TYR A 630 18.88 9.96 16.05
C TYR A 630 20.24 9.48 15.51
N ALA A 631 21.33 9.75 16.25
CA ALA A 631 22.66 9.28 15.88
C ALA A 631 22.76 7.75 15.88
N ASP A 632 22.05 7.10 16.80
CA ASP A 632 22.09 5.65 16.98
C ASP A 632 21.17 4.88 16.04
N LEU A 633 20.04 5.47 15.67
CA LEU A 633 19.00 4.80 14.91
C LEU A 633 18.93 5.27 13.44
N THR A 634 19.00 6.58 13.19
CA THR A 634 18.77 7.15 11.85
C THR A 634 20.06 7.19 11.02
N ILE A 635 21.16 7.70 11.58
CA ILE A 635 22.41 7.92 10.82
C ILE A 635 22.97 6.63 10.19
N PRO A 636 22.95 5.46 10.84
CA PRO A 636 23.42 4.23 10.22
C PRO A 636 22.66 3.89 8.93
N GLU A 637 21.34 4.09 8.91
CA GLU A 637 20.51 3.86 7.72
C GLU A 637 20.77 4.92 6.64
N VAL A 638 20.96 6.20 7.02
CA VAL A 638 21.36 7.26 6.07
C VAL A 638 22.71 6.92 5.42
N LYS A 639 23.73 6.54 6.20
CA LYS A 639 25.06 6.15 5.70
C LYS A 639 24.96 4.92 4.78
N LYS A 640 24.13 3.93 5.13
CA LYS A 640 23.89 2.74 4.30
C LYS A 640 23.25 3.09 2.94
N MET A 641 22.25 3.98 2.94
CA MET A 641 21.58 4.44 1.71
C MET A 641 22.52 5.26 0.82
N ASP A 642 23.30 6.18 1.40
CA ASP A 642 24.27 6.99 0.66
C ASP A 642 25.41 6.12 0.08
N ALA A 643 25.88 5.13 0.83
CA ALA A 643 26.88 4.17 0.33
C ALA A 643 26.36 3.32 -0.84
N ALA A 644 25.07 3.00 -0.86
CA ALA A 644 24.43 2.27 -1.96
C ALA A 644 24.25 3.16 -3.20
N SER A 645 23.93 4.44 -3.01
CA SER A 645 23.80 5.41 -4.08
C SER A 645 24.02 6.81 -3.54
N SER A 646 25.16 7.41 -3.89
CA SER A 646 25.59 8.71 -3.36
C SER A 646 24.52 9.79 -3.55
N GLY A 647 24.21 10.51 -2.48
CA GLY A 647 23.15 11.52 -2.42
C GLY A 647 21.75 10.95 -2.21
N SER A 648 21.59 9.63 -2.04
CA SER A 648 20.30 9.05 -1.68
C SER A 648 19.96 9.33 -0.22
N ALA A 649 18.67 9.58 0.03
CA ALA A 649 18.16 9.91 1.34
C ALA A 649 17.44 8.70 1.99
N PHE A 650 17.62 8.52 3.30
CA PHE A 650 16.79 7.58 4.07
C PHE A 650 15.55 8.33 4.58
N ALA A 651 14.38 7.99 4.05
CA ALA A 651 13.11 8.64 4.36
C ALA A 651 13.13 10.17 4.21
N GLY A 652 13.92 10.69 3.27
CA GLY A 652 14.07 12.12 3.01
C GLY A 652 15.26 12.77 3.72
N GLU A 653 15.91 12.08 4.66
CA GLU A 653 17.12 12.57 5.34
C GLU A 653 18.38 12.21 4.54
N THR A 654 19.14 13.22 4.12
CA THR A 654 20.43 13.08 3.43
C THR A 654 21.60 13.04 4.41
N LEU A 655 22.75 12.54 3.96
CA LEU A 655 23.98 12.57 4.78
C LEU A 655 24.37 14.00 5.18
N LYS A 656 24.15 14.98 4.30
CA LYS A 656 24.43 16.39 4.57
C LYS A 656 23.53 16.94 5.70
N GLU A 657 22.24 16.63 5.66
CA GLU A 657 21.29 17.04 6.71
C GLU A 657 21.62 16.35 8.04
N ALA A 658 22.01 15.08 8.00
CA ALA A 658 22.44 14.34 9.17
C ALA A 658 23.68 14.96 9.81
N GLN A 659 24.66 15.39 9.01
CA GLN A 659 25.85 16.10 9.48
C GLN A 659 25.47 17.44 10.15
N ALA A 660 24.63 18.24 9.49
CA ALA A 660 24.16 19.51 10.05
C ALA A 660 23.38 19.31 11.38
N ASN A 661 22.58 18.25 11.46
CA ASN A 661 21.90 17.84 12.69
C ASN A 661 22.89 17.50 13.82
N MET A 662 23.97 16.79 13.52
CA MET A 662 24.99 16.42 14.52
C MET A 662 25.84 17.60 14.98
N GLU A 663 26.14 18.55 14.09
CA GLU A 663 26.80 19.80 14.47
C GLU A 663 25.94 20.60 15.44
N LEU A 664 24.65 20.77 15.14
CA LEU A 664 23.70 21.45 16.01
C LEU A 664 23.55 20.72 17.35
N ALA A 665 23.45 19.39 17.33
CA ALA A 665 23.36 18.56 18.54
C ALA A 665 24.61 18.71 19.42
N THR A 666 25.80 18.75 18.82
CA THR A 666 27.07 18.95 19.52
C THR A 666 27.11 20.31 20.22
N GLN A 667 26.67 21.38 19.53
CA GLN A 667 26.59 22.72 20.11
C GLN A 667 25.59 22.76 21.29
N ALA A 668 24.42 22.14 21.13
CA ALA A 668 23.42 22.04 22.19
C ALA A 668 23.94 21.27 23.41
N ALA A 669 24.67 20.17 23.20
CA ALA A 669 25.28 19.38 24.27
C ALA A 669 26.36 20.18 25.01
N LYS A 670 27.25 20.87 24.29
CA LYS A 670 28.27 21.75 24.90
C LYS A 670 27.62 22.87 25.74
N ARG A 671 26.54 23.47 25.24
CA ARG A 671 25.75 24.48 25.99
C ARG A 671 25.11 23.89 27.25
N LEU A 672 24.51 22.71 27.14
CA LEU A 672 23.90 22.00 28.28
C LEU A 672 24.93 21.70 29.37
N ALA A 673 26.10 21.17 29.01
CA ALA A 673 27.18 20.92 29.95
C ALA A 673 27.64 22.22 30.65
N GLY A 674 27.75 23.33 29.92
CA GLY A 674 28.04 24.65 30.48
C GLY A 674 27.03 25.09 31.54
N LEU A 675 25.73 24.95 31.25
CA LEU A 675 24.66 25.30 32.18
C LEU A 675 24.62 24.37 33.41
N GLN A 676 24.86 23.07 33.23
CA GLN A 676 24.91 22.13 34.36
C GLN A 676 26.03 22.48 35.34
N ARG A 677 27.22 22.86 34.85
CA ARG A 677 28.29 23.37 35.73
C ARG A 677 27.87 24.62 36.48
N SER A 678 27.17 25.56 35.82
CA SER A 678 26.78 26.82 36.46
C SER A 678 25.72 26.65 37.55
N VAL A 679 24.90 25.58 37.50
CA VAL A 679 23.94 25.24 38.56
C VAL A 679 24.48 24.24 39.59
N GLY A 680 25.76 23.89 39.53
CA GLY A 680 26.39 22.98 40.50
C GLY A 680 26.15 21.48 40.24
N ASP A 681 25.90 21.08 38.99
CA ASP A 681 25.79 19.67 38.55
C ASP A 681 27.01 19.25 37.70
N PRO A 682 28.21 19.07 38.31
CA PRO A 682 29.43 18.73 37.57
C PRO A 682 29.37 17.32 36.97
N ALA A 683 28.71 16.37 37.64
CA ALA A 683 28.57 15.00 37.15
C ALA A 683 27.70 14.93 35.89
N GLY A 684 26.58 15.65 35.87
CA GLY A 684 25.75 15.78 34.69
C GLY A 684 26.45 16.50 33.54
N ALA A 685 27.28 17.51 33.84
CA ALA A 685 28.07 18.20 32.84
C ALA A 685 29.12 17.29 32.19
N GLU A 686 29.86 16.51 32.98
CA GLU A 686 30.86 15.56 32.47
C GLU A 686 30.22 14.50 31.57
N ALA A 687 29.07 13.93 31.99
CA ALA A 687 28.32 12.98 31.17
C ALA A 687 27.86 13.61 29.84
N THR A 688 27.43 14.88 29.87
CA THR A 688 27.05 15.61 28.65
C THR A 688 28.23 15.94 27.76
N ASP A 689 29.43 16.22 28.30
CA ASP A 689 30.64 16.42 27.48
C ASP A 689 31.02 15.15 26.72
N VAL A 690 30.94 13.98 27.37
CA VAL A 690 31.18 12.68 26.72
C VAL A 690 30.18 12.47 25.59
N LEU A 691 28.92 12.82 25.81
CA LEU A 691 27.88 12.74 24.78
C LEU A 691 28.13 13.72 23.64
N ALA A 692 28.59 14.94 23.92
CA ALA A 692 28.96 15.94 22.91
C ALA A 692 30.09 15.42 22.02
N ALA A 693 31.14 14.81 22.60
CA ALA A 693 32.24 14.22 21.85
C ALA A 693 31.76 13.06 20.94
N ARG A 694 30.81 12.25 21.42
CA ARG A 694 30.19 11.18 20.63
C ARG A 694 29.39 11.73 19.45
N LEU A 695 28.55 12.75 19.67
CA LEU A 695 27.77 13.41 18.62
C LEU A 695 28.69 14.04 17.57
N GLU A 696 29.78 14.67 18.01
CA GLU A 696 30.80 15.23 17.12
C GLU A 696 31.48 14.15 16.28
N SER A 697 31.72 12.97 16.86
CA SER A 697 32.24 11.82 16.10
C SER A 697 31.22 11.26 15.10
N ALA A 698 29.92 11.34 15.39
CA ALA A 698 28.88 10.87 14.47
C ALA A 698 28.68 11.80 13.26
N ALA A 699 29.02 13.09 13.41
CA ALA A 699 29.05 14.07 12.32
C ALA A 699 30.15 13.78 11.29
N LYS A 700 31.23 13.11 11.71
CA LYS A 700 32.34 12.68 10.84
C LYS A 700 32.01 11.34 10.16
#